data_AF-A0A2V6N801-F1
#
_entry.id   AF-A0A2V6N801-F1
#
_cell.length_a   1.000
_cell.length_b   1.000
_cell.length_c   1.000
_cell.angle_alpha   90.00
_cell.angle_beta   90.00
_cell.angle_gamma   90.00
#
_symmetry.space_group_name_H-M   'P 1'
#
loop_
_entity.id
_entity.type
_entity.pdbx_description
1 polymer ?
#
loop_
_entity_poly.entity_id
_entity_poly.type
_entity_poly.pdbx_seq_one_letter_code
_entity_poly.pdbx_strand_id
1 'polypeptide(L)'
;MSFRVRGFFILGAILAAFACANGAELKEARVTQIVRDVKLLPNAAPARLAVVNDPVRDGTAVRTGVESRTELMFSDATLARLGANTIFSFTEGTRNLELTDGAMLLRVPKNAGGAKINTAAVTAAITGTTVMLEFHKNSYVKFIVLEGTGRIFLPNRVGESVLIHAGQMLITKPDAKNLSNPVDVDIRQLRKTSRLIKGFGKMGSENLIAKTETEQDKERAEGELYETNLAIYGAGTSIILDDQTHIQETQIAAQQNPSPPPVVPPVVPPVVPSEFGPPETITSPNPYPLGANNELTTAGPPKVVAGATTNYGKVYRNTPLDGIRSLWFFRTTRAFDSASGFDTPDRSVFDLNNIAVFKFQNLQLVSNPTISVPNGITTLGLVGVDGISSALSGGALTFGGLNSVLLTTQKGSIILGGGISFQNIPNLFFYARGDNVALNLASPISGSSNLLLNSEGTVQINGNITVDNFNAFLNGDFQQGSGIVIARDVTINSIGGNVAFDLSKFANLAGGGGTITLNANGSLTIIPNGSDPTTRTSITADAGTIDFNSSSLFHFNFSNSDFVSLSAGAGGIQAPNVEFIGPNLTLRSDGDINLFDTRLPSVRGQPIFSGLIDANGSIFANGDIQTAVLTAGGDISDGGLIFAREISAGGNISAHQIIAAGGSMNAGGNISSGSGPIELRSGGGAPSGNLTAGGDLFAGGGIFSGGAPTAITVGGNLSAPGLVAGTVSVGGEMKIANITGTSVSGVAANTINAGSILMINAPAFFPNYLISNDRNGVTPSDFILTTGSLTSVGPRIPMINANGTSAFSDPNSNPGSGGHITLNILGAGLTVGPQGDLSSITSNGGNFNFGGAYGGGNGGTISITAMGPITIDSPIEATTGRVLDGTRTAGDGGAITFNSVNDAVAINSPVQASSADPAITTARRRSANGGNITLKSGKPSGVAINISNTGQLLSLLDAAAPGPGGKVTILATGANSSARVNGTLHADRGTIDIRHTGDAGQINLGGPGASDAVDAHGDVIKVAALGNNGVLTIGNGMLSADTTLKLYSPGSNGTVNFVADVTLGGASTKIIAGNTVNIFNGVVVTVGGNHPASVFTNNANYSGFGGNGSRTGTFGGAGANNPLPLSHAPALDAPGG
;
A
#
# COMPACT_ATOMS: atom_id res chain seq x y z
N MET A 1 22.75 -12.43 -22.42
CA MET A 1 22.59 -13.76 -21.80
C MET A 1 22.69 -13.53 -20.29
N SER A 2 21.64 -13.61 -19.47
CA SER A 2 20.59 -14.64 -19.29
C SER A 2 21.00 -15.72 -18.29
N PHE A 3 20.02 -16.26 -17.55
CA PHE A 3 20.14 -17.16 -16.37
C PHE A 3 20.60 -16.48 -15.07
N ARG A 4 20.17 -16.89 -13.86
CA ARG A 4 18.87 -17.41 -13.32
C ARG A 4 19.14 -17.78 -11.85
N VAL A 5 18.22 -17.50 -10.92
CA VAL A 5 18.22 -18.09 -9.56
C VAL A 5 16.81 -18.65 -9.24
N ARG A 6 16.74 -19.68 -8.38
CA ARG A 6 15.51 -20.46 -8.05
C ARG A 6 15.60 -21.01 -6.61
N GLY A 7 14.46 -21.04 -5.90
CA GLY A 7 14.28 -21.61 -4.53
C GLY A 7 13.68 -20.55 -3.59
N PHE A 8 12.51 -20.67 -2.94
CA PHE A 8 11.84 -21.77 -2.19
C PHE A 8 12.63 -22.23 -0.96
N PHE A 9 12.08 -22.52 0.24
CA PHE A 9 10.68 -22.64 0.77
C PHE A 9 10.76 -22.57 2.33
N ILE A 10 9.77 -22.50 3.24
CA ILE A 10 8.26 -22.50 3.37
C ILE A 10 7.98 -21.84 4.78
N LEU A 11 6.83 -21.59 5.45
CA LEU A 11 5.34 -21.79 5.45
C LEU A 11 4.78 -20.72 6.47
N GLY A 12 3.49 -20.33 6.61
CA GLY A 12 2.25 -20.52 5.85
C GLY A 12 0.97 -20.47 6.74
N ALA A 13 -0.21 -20.43 6.10
CA ALA A 13 -1.58 -20.39 6.68
C ALA A 13 -1.98 -19.10 7.46
N ILE A 14 -3.24 -18.63 7.44
CA ILE A 14 -4.49 -19.22 6.94
C ILE A 14 -5.13 -18.33 5.85
N LEU A 15 -5.37 -18.89 4.66
CA LEU A 15 -6.45 -18.43 3.77
C LEU A 15 -6.89 -19.60 2.87
N ALA A 16 -8.13 -20.08 3.04
CA ALA A 16 -8.68 -21.21 2.31
C ALA A 16 -10.21 -21.08 2.19
N ALA A 17 -10.86 -21.44 1.08
CA ALA A 17 -10.31 -21.65 -0.26
C ALA A 17 -11.41 -21.49 -1.32
N PHE A 18 -11.10 -20.85 -2.44
CA PHE A 18 -11.79 -21.06 -3.71
C PHE A 18 -10.75 -21.13 -4.82
N ALA A 19 -10.54 -22.33 -5.37
CA ALA A 19 -9.59 -22.55 -6.44
C ALA A 19 -10.19 -22.07 -7.78
N CYS A 20 -9.95 -20.79 -8.12
CA CYS A 20 -10.16 -20.31 -9.47
C CYS A 20 -9.19 -21.03 -10.41
N ALA A 21 -9.71 -21.97 -11.22
CA ALA A 21 -8.96 -22.55 -12.32
C ALA A 21 -8.64 -21.44 -13.33
N ASN A 22 -7.35 -21.10 -13.47
CA ASN A 22 -6.89 -20.07 -14.39
C ASN A 22 -7.19 -20.49 -15.83
N GLY A 23 -8.24 -19.91 -16.40
CA GLY A 23 -8.55 -19.99 -17.82
C GLY A 23 -7.50 -19.30 -18.68
N ALA A 24 -7.42 -19.66 -19.95
CA ALA A 24 -6.51 -19.01 -20.89
C ALA A 24 -6.75 -17.49 -20.96
N GLU A 25 -5.69 -16.70 -21.07
CA GLU A 25 -5.77 -15.24 -21.16
C GLU A 25 -6.54 -14.79 -22.42
N LEU A 26 -7.50 -13.87 -22.28
CA LEU A 26 -8.19 -13.29 -23.44
C LEU A 26 -7.30 -12.20 -24.05
N LYS A 27 -6.88 -12.39 -25.31
CA LYS A 27 -5.94 -11.47 -26.01
C LYS A 27 -6.57 -10.76 -27.20
N GLU A 28 -7.33 -11.50 -27.99
CA GLU A 28 -8.19 -10.92 -29.02
C GLU A 28 -9.52 -11.66 -29.07
N ALA A 29 -10.57 -10.91 -29.39
CA ALA A 29 -11.81 -11.45 -29.95
C ALA A 29 -11.86 -11.15 -31.45
N ARG A 30 -12.61 -11.94 -32.21
CA ARG A 30 -12.85 -11.68 -33.65
C ARG A 30 -14.32 -11.57 -33.94
N VAL A 31 -14.69 -10.58 -34.74
CA VAL A 31 -16.07 -10.36 -35.18
C VAL A 31 -16.50 -11.49 -36.12
N THR A 32 -17.34 -12.42 -35.67
CA THR A 32 -17.76 -13.58 -36.48
C THR A 32 -19.01 -13.31 -37.30
N GLN A 33 -19.93 -12.47 -36.82
CA GLN A 33 -21.16 -12.12 -37.52
C GLN A 33 -21.61 -10.70 -37.18
N ILE A 34 -21.98 -9.92 -38.20
CA ILE A 34 -22.49 -8.54 -38.10
C ILE A 34 -23.96 -8.50 -38.55
N VAL A 35 -24.80 -7.73 -37.85
CA VAL A 35 -26.18 -7.43 -38.24
C VAL A 35 -26.41 -5.92 -38.16
N ARG A 36 -26.58 -5.28 -39.31
CA ARG A 36 -26.70 -3.81 -39.50
C ARG A 36 -25.45 -3.04 -39.02
N ASP A 37 -25.61 -1.99 -38.20
CA ASP A 37 -24.57 -1.02 -37.89
C ASP A 37 -23.75 -1.45 -36.67
N VAL A 38 -22.49 -1.81 -36.90
CA VAL A 38 -21.52 -2.19 -35.88
C VAL A 38 -20.23 -1.44 -36.13
N LYS A 39 -19.72 -0.76 -35.10
CA LYS A 39 -18.55 0.10 -35.17
C LYS A 39 -17.51 -0.28 -34.11
N LEU A 40 -16.24 -0.16 -34.47
CA LEU A 40 -15.12 -0.25 -33.55
C LEU A 40 -14.68 1.17 -33.14
N LEU A 41 -14.34 1.32 -31.86
CA LEU A 41 -13.97 2.57 -31.20
C LEU A 41 -12.57 2.43 -30.57
N PRO A 42 -11.47 2.63 -31.32
CA PRO A 42 -10.12 2.60 -30.78
C PRO A 42 -9.83 3.87 -29.98
N ASN A 43 -9.18 3.76 -28.81
CA ASN A 43 -8.92 4.89 -27.90
C ASN A 43 -8.17 6.08 -28.53
N ALA A 44 -7.40 5.85 -29.60
CA ALA A 44 -6.56 6.84 -30.27
C ALA A 44 -6.86 7.01 -31.78
N ALA A 45 -8.03 6.56 -32.27
CA ALA A 45 -8.41 6.70 -33.68
C ALA A 45 -9.92 6.92 -33.88
N PRO A 46 -10.35 7.53 -35.02
CA PRO A 46 -11.76 7.71 -35.32
C PRO A 46 -12.56 6.40 -35.36
N ALA A 47 -13.82 6.47 -34.91
CA ALA A 47 -14.75 5.35 -34.96
C ALA A 47 -14.95 4.84 -36.40
N ARG A 48 -14.68 3.55 -36.65
CA ARG A 48 -14.85 2.92 -37.96
C ARG A 48 -15.92 1.83 -37.95
N LEU A 49 -16.48 1.48 -39.11
CA LEU A 49 -17.31 0.29 -39.24
C LEU A 49 -16.48 -0.98 -38.98
N ALA A 50 -17.12 -1.98 -38.39
CA ALA A 50 -16.60 -3.33 -38.24
C ALA A 50 -16.83 -4.16 -39.50
N VAL A 51 -15.96 -5.14 -39.73
CA VAL A 51 -16.02 -6.15 -40.80
C VAL A 51 -15.84 -7.54 -40.18
N VAL A 52 -16.41 -8.57 -40.79
CA VAL A 52 -16.22 -9.96 -40.30
C VAL A 52 -14.73 -10.33 -40.36
N ASN A 53 -14.26 -11.02 -39.31
CA ASN A 53 -12.87 -11.31 -38.95
C ASN A 53 -12.03 -10.14 -38.41
N ASP A 54 -12.60 -8.92 -38.22
CA ASP A 54 -11.91 -7.84 -37.52
C ASP A 54 -11.44 -8.28 -36.12
N PRO A 55 -10.19 -7.97 -35.72
CA PRO A 55 -9.73 -8.17 -34.36
C PRO A 55 -10.27 -7.06 -33.45
N VAL A 56 -10.77 -7.45 -32.29
CA VAL A 56 -11.07 -6.59 -31.14
C VAL A 56 -10.04 -6.92 -30.06
N ARG A 57 -9.39 -5.88 -29.53
CA ARG A 57 -8.35 -5.97 -28.49
C ARG A 57 -8.58 -4.87 -27.45
N ASP A 58 -7.76 -4.87 -26.42
CA ASP A 58 -7.75 -3.79 -25.42
C ASP A 58 -7.59 -2.41 -26.07
N GLY A 59 -8.16 -1.39 -25.44
CA GLY A 59 -8.26 -0.04 -25.99
C GLY A 59 -9.09 0.06 -27.28
N THR A 60 -9.90 -0.95 -27.64
CA THR A 60 -10.88 -0.88 -28.74
C THR A 60 -12.24 -1.41 -28.30
N ALA A 61 -13.19 -0.51 -28.05
CA ALA A 61 -14.57 -0.88 -27.74
C ALA A 61 -15.38 -1.20 -29.00
N VAL A 62 -16.40 -2.06 -28.85
CA VAL A 62 -17.38 -2.41 -29.89
C VAL A 62 -18.68 -1.70 -29.56
N ARG A 63 -19.24 -0.98 -30.54
CA ARG A 63 -20.55 -0.30 -30.42
C ARG A 63 -21.52 -0.77 -31.50
N THR A 64 -22.71 -1.22 -31.11
CA THR A 64 -23.81 -1.53 -32.02
C THR A 64 -24.83 -0.38 -32.08
N GLY A 65 -25.41 -0.16 -33.26
CA GLY A 65 -26.48 0.82 -33.47
C GLY A 65 -27.88 0.31 -33.15
N VAL A 66 -28.89 1.12 -33.49
CA VAL A 66 -30.32 0.79 -33.35
C VAL A 66 -30.66 -0.46 -34.18
N GLU A 67 -31.43 -1.38 -33.58
CA GLU A 67 -31.69 -2.74 -34.08
C GLU A 67 -30.47 -3.49 -34.69
N SER A 68 -29.25 -3.15 -34.30
CA SER A 68 -28.03 -3.80 -34.79
C SER A 68 -27.57 -4.84 -33.77
N ARG A 69 -26.77 -5.84 -34.17
CA ARG A 69 -26.22 -6.88 -33.29
C ARG A 69 -24.87 -7.36 -33.84
N THR A 70 -24.02 -7.94 -33.00
CA THR A 70 -22.78 -8.61 -33.45
C THR A 70 -22.43 -9.83 -32.60
N GLU A 71 -21.69 -10.78 -33.16
CA GLU A 71 -21.04 -11.87 -32.43
C GLU A 71 -19.52 -11.69 -32.44
N LEU A 72 -18.90 -11.99 -31.31
CA LEU A 72 -17.46 -11.96 -31.06
C LEU A 72 -17.03 -13.34 -30.55
N MET A 73 -15.97 -13.90 -31.12
CA MET A 73 -15.37 -15.17 -30.69
C MET A 73 -13.95 -14.94 -30.17
N PHE A 74 -13.66 -15.41 -28.96
CA PHE A 74 -12.33 -15.38 -28.35
C PHE A 74 -11.53 -16.65 -28.66
N SER A 75 -10.22 -16.60 -28.46
CA SER A 75 -9.27 -17.70 -28.71
C SER A 75 -9.51 -18.98 -27.90
N ASP A 76 -10.21 -18.90 -26.76
CA ASP A 76 -10.61 -20.02 -25.90
C ASP A 76 -12.00 -20.60 -26.24
N ALA A 77 -12.64 -20.12 -27.31
CA ALA A 77 -14.04 -20.34 -27.65
C ALA A 77 -15.06 -19.80 -26.62
N THR A 78 -14.68 -18.81 -25.80
CA THR A 78 -15.66 -17.89 -25.21
C THR A 78 -16.31 -17.08 -26.32
N LEU A 79 -17.64 -16.93 -26.25
CA LEU A 79 -18.47 -16.29 -27.27
C LEU A 79 -19.29 -15.19 -26.60
N ALA A 80 -19.23 -13.98 -27.16
CA ALA A 80 -20.04 -12.84 -26.73
C ALA A 80 -20.92 -12.35 -27.88
N ARG A 81 -22.23 -12.17 -27.64
CA ARG A 81 -23.17 -11.58 -28.60
C ARG A 81 -23.72 -10.29 -28.03
N LEU A 82 -23.62 -9.21 -28.79
CA LEU A 82 -24.07 -7.88 -28.38
C LEU A 82 -25.40 -7.53 -29.07
N GLY A 83 -26.30 -6.92 -28.30
CA GLY A 83 -27.63 -6.48 -28.71
C GLY A 83 -27.58 -5.17 -29.51
N ALA A 84 -28.71 -4.47 -29.54
CA ALA A 84 -28.77 -3.10 -30.08
C ALA A 84 -28.26 -2.10 -29.04
N ASN A 85 -27.82 -0.93 -29.50
CA ASN A 85 -27.36 0.19 -28.65
C ASN A 85 -26.31 -0.23 -27.59
N THR A 86 -25.49 -1.23 -27.89
CA THR A 86 -24.61 -1.88 -26.91
C THR A 86 -23.18 -1.37 -27.04
N ILE A 87 -22.53 -1.08 -25.92
CA ILE A 87 -21.11 -0.69 -25.85
C ILE A 87 -20.36 -1.71 -24.97
N PHE A 88 -19.34 -2.34 -25.54
CA PHE A 88 -18.59 -3.44 -24.93
C PHE A 88 -17.08 -3.31 -25.13
N SER A 89 -16.27 -3.66 -24.14
CA SER A 89 -14.81 -3.81 -24.26
C SER A 89 -14.29 -4.92 -23.33
N PHE A 90 -12.99 -5.20 -23.36
CA PHE A 90 -12.31 -6.12 -22.43
C PHE A 90 -10.84 -5.72 -22.25
N THR A 91 -10.24 -6.12 -21.13
CA THR A 91 -8.82 -5.87 -20.85
C THR A 91 -7.97 -7.07 -21.27
N GLU A 92 -6.94 -6.85 -22.12
CA GLU A 92 -6.08 -7.93 -22.64
C GLU A 92 -5.27 -8.59 -21.50
N GLY A 93 -5.08 -9.91 -21.60
CA GLY A 93 -4.41 -10.71 -20.57
C GLY A 93 -5.34 -11.13 -19.43
N THR A 94 -6.52 -10.53 -19.31
CA THR A 94 -7.47 -10.80 -18.22
C THR A 94 -8.66 -11.67 -18.66
N ARG A 95 -9.65 -11.84 -17.77
CA ARG A 95 -11.02 -12.27 -18.10
C ARG A 95 -12.07 -11.26 -17.61
N ASN A 96 -11.69 -9.98 -17.56
CA ASN A 96 -12.58 -8.87 -17.25
C ASN A 96 -13.17 -8.32 -18.57
N LEU A 97 -14.50 -8.25 -18.61
CA LEU A 97 -15.29 -7.77 -19.73
C LEU A 97 -16.14 -6.59 -19.25
N GLU A 98 -16.18 -5.51 -20.01
CA GLU A 98 -16.89 -4.28 -19.64
C GLU A 98 -18.14 -4.12 -20.52
N LEU A 99 -19.31 -3.91 -19.91
CA LEU A 99 -20.55 -3.55 -20.60
C LEU A 99 -21.01 -2.17 -20.10
N THR A 100 -20.80 -1.14 -20.92
CA THR A 100 -21.07 0.25 -20.53
C THR A 100 -22.55 0.62 -20.64
N ASP A 101 -23.26 0.05 -21.62
CA ASP A 101 -24.70 0.22 -21.86
C ASP A 101 -25.18 -0.86 -22.86
N GLY A 102 -26.47 -1.17 -22.88
CA GLY A 102 -27.11 -2.13 -23.78
C GLY A 102 -27.21 -3.56 -23.24
N ALA A 103 -27.11 -4.57 -24.11
CA ALA A 103 -27.37 -5.97 -23.75
C ALA A 103 -26.36 -6.93 -24.38
N MET A 104 -25.94 -7.94 -23.63
CA MET A 104 -25.07 -9.01 -24.10
C MET A 104 -25.56 -10.41 -23.68
N LEU A 105 -25.18 -11.40 -24.47
CA LEU A 105 -25.13 -12.81 -24.08
C LEU A 105 -23.65 -13.20 -24.03
N LEU A 106 -23.24 -13.89 -22.98
CA LEU A 106 -21.89 -14.43 -22.82
C LEU A 106 -21.96 -15.95 -22.59
N ARG A 107 -21.17 -16.71 -23.36
CA ARG A 107 -20.96 -18.16 -23.19
C ARG A 107 -19.48 -18.40 -22.94
N VAL A 108 -19.12 -18.87 -21.76
CA VAL A 108 -17.77 -19.37 -21.43
C VAL A 108 -17.82 -20.90 -21.45
N PRO A 109 -16.96 -21.60 -22.23
CA PRO A 109 -16.96 -23.06 -22.25
C PRO A 109 -16.68 -23.68 -20.87
N LYS A 110 -17.25 -24.87 -20.62
CA LYS A 110 -16.88 -25.68 -19.44
C LYS A 110 -15.37 -25.91 -19.44
N ASN A 111 -14.76 -25.81 -18.26
CA ASN A 111 -13.31 -25.93 -18.02
C ASN A 111 -12.43 -24.82 -18.67
N ALA A 112 -12.99 -23.81 -19.33
CA ALA A 112 -12.22 -22.67 -19.87
C ALA A 112 -11.85 -21.61 -18.82
N GLY A 113 -12.21 -21.82 -17.55
CA GLY A 113 -12.03 -20.87 -16.45
C GLY A 113 -13.26 -20.00 -16.18
N GLY A 114 -13.05 -18.91 -15.44
CA GLY A 114 -14.10 -17.95 -15.09
C GLY A 114 -13.86 -16.55 -15.63
N ALA A 115 -14.94 -15.80 -15.84
CA ALA A 115 -14.94 -14.43 -16.34
C ALA A 115 -15.71 -13.50 -15.41
N LYS A 116 -15.36 -12.21 -15.45
CA LYS A 116 -16.11 -11.13 -14.79
C LYS A 116 -16.71 -10.23 -15.88
N ILE A 117 -18.01 -9.97 -15.78
CA ILE A 117 -18.66 -8.89 -16.53
C ILE A 117 -18.86 -7.73 -15.56
N ASN A 118 -18.26 -6.59 -15.83
CA ASN A 118 -18.43 -5.36 -15.06
C ASN A 118 -19.40 -4.42 -15.78
N THR A 119 -20.18 -3.70 -15.00
CA THR A 119 -20.93 -2.52 -15.40
C THR A 119 -20.71 -1.42 -14.36
N ALA A 120 -21.20 -0.20 -14.60
CA ALA A 120 -21.16 0.85 -13.57
C ALA A 120 -22.06 0.58 -12.34
N ALA A 121 -22.78 -0.55 -12.31
CA ALA A 121 -23.71 -0.93 -11.24
C ALA A 121 -23.40 -2.29 -10.60
N VAL A 122 -22.92 -3.29 -11.37
CA VAL A 122 -22.67 -4.65 -10.87
C VAL A 122 -21.40 -5.26 -11.44
N THR A 123 -20.80 -6.18 -10.68
CA THR A 123 -19.87 -7.19 -11.23
C THR A 123 -20.56 -8.55 -11.23
N ALA A 124 -20.66 -9.22 -12.37
CA ALA A 124 -21.12 -10.59 -12.52
C ALA A 124 -19.91 -11.53 -12.68
N ALA A 125 -19.64 -12.39 -11.70
CA ALA A 125 -18.63 -13.45 -11.82
C ALA A 125 -19.29 -14.76 -12.27
N ILE A 126 -18.72 -15.41 -13.28
CA ILE A 126 -19.18 -16.68 -13.84
C ILE A 126 -18.02 -17.66 -14.06
N THR A 127 -18.28 -18.97 -14.03
CA THR A 127 -17.27 -20.01 -14.33
C THR A 127 -17.84 -21.08 -15.24
N GLY A 128 -17.46 -21.04 -16.53
CA GLY A 128 -17.94 -21.98 -17.56
C GLY A 128 -19.47 -22.04 -17.66
N THR A 129 -20.13 -20.93 -17.98
CA THR A 129 -21.61 -20.83 -18.03
C THR A 129 -22.10 -20.07 -19.26
N THR A 130 -23.42 -20.09 -19.48
CA THR A 130 -24.08 -19.26 -20.48
C THR A 130 -25.07 -18.32 -19.79
N VAL A 131 -24.88 -17.01 -19.94
CA VAL A 131 -25.65 -15.97 -19.26
C VAL A 131 -26.06 -14.85 -20.22
N MET A 132 -27.12 -14.12 -19.88
CA MET A 132 -27.49 -12.86 -20.50
C MET A 132 -27.41 -11.73 -19.46
N LEU A 133 -26.79 -10.61 -19.82
CA LEU A 133 -26.70 -9.41 -19.00
C LEU A 133 -27.15 -8.21 -19.83
N GLU A 134 -28.14 -7.48 -19.34
CA GLU A 134 -28.63 -6.23 -19.91
C GLU A 134 -28.48 -5.12 -18.87
N PHE A 135 -27.87 -4.00 -19.27
CA PHE A 135 -27.60 -2.84 -18.43
C PHE A 135 -27.95 -1.57 -19.20
N HIS A 136 -28.90 -0.80 -18.67
CA HIS A 136 -29.21 0.54 -19.17
C HIS A 136 -28.96 1.53 -18.03
N LYS A 137 -28.00 2.44 -18.20
CA LYS A 137 -27.43 3.25 -17.10
C LYS A 137 -28.46 3.95 -16.19
N ASN A 138 -29.61 4.33 -16.75
CA ASN A 138 -30.68 5.07 -16.06
C ASN A 138 -31.97 4.24 -15.87
N SER A 139 -31.94 2.91 -15.98
CA SER A 139 -33.16 2.08 -15.92
C SER A 139 -33.00 0.80 -15.09
N TYR A 140 -32.22 -0.18 -15.55
CA TYR A 140 -32.07 -1.46 -14.85
C TYR A 140 -30.78 -2.21 -15.23
N VAL A 141 -30.36 -3.08 -14.32
CA VAL A 141 -29.54 -4.26 -14.56
C VAL A 141 -30.49 -5.48 -14.59
N LYS A 142 -30.38 -6.33 -15.60
CA LYS A 142 -31.07 -7.62 -15.71
C LYS A 142 -30.04 -8.69 -16.03
N PHE A 143 -29.94 -9.71 -15.18
CA PHE A 143 -29.03 -10.84 -15.34
C PHE A 143 -29.80 -12.15 -15.32
N ILE A 144 -29.53 -13.04 -16.28
CA ILE A 144 -30.22 -14.31 -16.46
C ILE A 144 -29.19 -15.42 -16.67
N VAL A 145 -29.32 -16.54 -15.95
CA VAL A 145 -28.46 -17.71 -16.14
C VAL A 145 -29.21 -18.77 -16.94
N LEU A 146 -28.74 -19.01 -18.18
CA LEU A 146 -29.35 -19.98 -19.09
C LEU A 146 -28.89 -21.43 -18.80
N GLU A 147 -27.65 -21.58 -18.33
CA GLU A 147 -27.10 -22.83 -17.78
C GLU A 147 -25.88 -22.55 -16.89
N GLY A 148 -25.69 -23.34 -15.83
CA GLY A 148 -24.64 -23.15 -14.82
C GLY A 148 -25.07 -22.28 -13.64
N THR A 149 -24.13 -21.51 -13.08
CA THR A 149 -24.37 -20.55 -11.98
C THR A 149 -23.57 -19.25 -12.17
N GLY A 150 -24.16 -18.11 -11.86
CA GLY A 150 -23.47 -16.82 -11.83
C GLY A 150 -23.63 -16.16 -10.46
N ARG A 151 -22.67 -15.32 -10.05
CA ARG A 151 -22.77 -14.52 -8.82
C ARG A 151 -22.67 -13.04 -9.15
N ILE A 152 -23.70 -12.28 -8.80
CA ILE A 152 -23.74 -10.82 -8.91
C ILE A 152 -23.22 -10.23 -7.61
N PHE A 153 -22.41 -9.17 -7.72
CA PHE A 153 -21.86 -8.37 -6.62
C PHE A 153 -22.19 -6.89 -6.86
N LEU A 154 -22.45 -6.13 -5.79
CA LEU A 154 -22.49 -4.67 -5.84
C LEU A 154 -21.07 -4.10 -5.56
N PRO A 155 -20.43 -3.38 -6.48
CA PRO A 155 -19.02 -2.97 -6.34
C PRO A 155 -18.72 -2.17 -5.07
N ASN A 156 -19.68 -1.35 -4.65
CA ASN A 156 -19.53 -0.41 -3.52
C ASN A 156 -19.97 -1.00 -2.17
N ARG A 157 -20.26 -2.32 -2.06
CA ARG A 157 -20.66 -2.96 -0.80
C ARG A 157 -19.99 -4.33 -0.62
N VAL A 158 -18.91 -4.36 0.15
CA VAL A 158 -18.16 -5.58 0.46
C VAL A 158 -19.08 -6.61 1.15
N GLY A 159 -19.14 -7.82 0.59
CA GLY A 159 -19.96 -8.94 1.08
C GLY A 159 -21.34 -9.06 0.41
N GLU A 160 -21.85 -8.01 -0.23
CA GLU A 160 -23.16 -8.01 -0.88
C GLU A 160 -23.11 -8.77 -2.21
N SER A 161 -23.56 -10.03 -2.20
CA SER A 161 -23.58 -10.86 -3.41
C SER A 161 -24.68 -11.90 -3.41
N VAL A 162 -25.29 -12.13 -4.59
CA VAL A 162 -26.35 -13.11 -4.80
C VAL A 162 -25.90 -14.14 -5.83
N LEU A 163 -26.05 -15.42 -5.48
CA LEU A 163 -25.85 -16.55 -6.38
C LEU A 163 -27.15 -16.80 -7.17
N ILE A 164 -27.02 -17.00 -8.47
CA ILE A 164 -28.13 -17.15 -9.42
C ILE A 164 -27.92 -18.46 -10.17
N HIS A 165 -28.93 -19.33 -10.15
CA HIS A 165 -28.87 -20.67 -10.73
C HIS A 165 -29.46 -20.70 -12.15
N ALA A 166 -29.17 -21.75 -12.91
CA ALA A 166 -29.79 -21.97 -14.22
C ALA A 166 -31.32 -22.00 -14.08
N GLY A 167 -32.03 -21.21 -14.90
CA GLY A 167 -33.48 -21.01 -14.77
C GLY A 167 -33.85 -19.67 -14.13
N GLN A 168 -32.92 -19.01 -13.43
CA GLN A 168 -33.19 -17.82 -12.64
C GLN A 168 -32.73 -16.51 -13.28
N MET A 169 -33.43 -15.44 -12.89
CA MET A 169 -33.16 -14.05 -13.22
C MET A 169 -33.01 -13.20 -11.94
N LEU A 170 -32.11 -12.22 -11.99
CA LEU A 170 -32.14 -11.07 -11.08
C LEU A 170 -32.34 -9.79 -11.90
N ILE A 171 -33.30 -8.95 -11.50
CA ILE A 171 -33.40 -7.56 -11.95
C ILE A 171 -33.14 -6.67 -10.74
N THR A 172 -32.32 -5.65 -10.94
CA THR A 172 -32.07 -4.62 -9.94
C THR A 172 -31.87 -3.26 -10.62
N LYS A 173 -31.90 -2.16 -9.85
CA LYS A 173 -31.63 -0.83 -10.39
C LYS A 173 -30.11 -0.56 -10.46
N PRO A 174 -29.65 0.37 -11.33
CA PRO A 174 -28.23 0.76 -11.38
C PRO A 174 -27.67 1.32 -10.06
N ASP A 175 -28.54 1.88 -9.20
CA ASP A 175 -28.25 2.52 -7.91
C ASP A 175 -28.62 1.66 -6.69
N ALA A 176 -28.92 0.38 -6.88
CA ALA A 176 -29.45 -0.47 -5.83
C ALA A 176 -28.45 -0.72 -4.69
N LYS A 177 -28.90 -0.52 -3.44
CA LYS A 177 -28.08 -0.67 -2.22
C LYS A 177 -28.07 -2.09 -1.64
N ASN A 178 -28.94 -2.98 -2.12
CA ASN A 178 -28.99 -4.41 -1.82
C ASN A 178 -29.38 -5.17 -3.10
N LEU A 179 -29.09 -6.46 -3.17
CA LEU A 179 -29.53 -7.36 -4.23
C LEU A 179 -30.73 -8.19 -3.75
N SER A 180 -31.80 -8.22 -4.53
CA SER A 180 -32.97 -9.08 -4.27
C SER A 180 -32.64 -10.56 -4.49
N ASN A 181 -33.45 -11.45 -3.93
CA ASN A 181 -33.42 -12.87 -4.30
C ASN A 181 -33.71 -13.03 -5.81
N PRO A 182 -33.14 -14.04 -6.48
CA PRO A 182 -33.48 -14.36 -7.86
C PRO A 182 -34.91 -14.87 -7.97
N VAL A 183 -35.51 -14.74 -9.15
CA VAL A 183 -36.82 -15.29 -9.51
C VAL A 183 -36.70 -16.17 -10.75
N ASP A 184 -37.53 -17.21 -10.83
CA ASP A 184 -37.48 -18.15 -11.94
C ASP A 184 -38.16 -17.61 -13.21
N VAL A 185 -37.51 -17.86 -14.35
CA VAL A 185 -37.88 -17.34 -15.67
C VAL A 185 -38.01 -18.48 -16.66
N ASP A 186 -39.03 -18.42 -17.53
CA ASP A 186 -39.24 -19.42 -18.55
C ASP A 186 -38.12 -19.41 -19.62
N ILE A 187 -37.15 -20.33 -19.46
CA ILE A 187 -36.00 -20.48 -20.36
C ILE A 187 -36.44 -20.91 -21.76
N ARG A 188 -37.52 -21.68 -21.87
CA ARG A 188 -38.09 -22.13 -23.15
C ARG A 188 -38.68 -20.97 -23.94
N GLN A 189 -39.37 -20.05 -23.27
CA GLN A 189 -39.87 -18.83 -23.86
C GLN A 189 -38.72 -17.91 -24.25
N LEU A 190 -37.73 -17.72 -23.37
CA LEU A 190 -36.54 -16.92 -23.66
C LEU A 190 -35.74 -17.46 -24.86
N ARG A 191 -35.60 -18.79 -25.01
CA ARG A 191 -35.01 -19.43 -26.20
C ARG A 191 -35.86 -19.24 -27.47
N LYS A 192 -37.19 -19.17 -27.34
CA LYS A 192 -38.11 -18.87 -28.45
C LYS A 192 -38.12 -17.39 -28.85
N THR A 193 -37.90 -16.44 -27.94
CA THR A 193 -38.04 -14.99 -28.17
C THR A 193 -36.72 -14.27 -28.46
N SER A 194 -35.63 -14.62 -27.78
CA SER A 194 -34.39 -13.85 -27.76
C SER A 194 -33.71 -13.69 -29.13
N ARG A 195 -33.49 -12.43 -29.54
CA ARG A 195 -32.69 -12.04 -30.73
C ARG A 195 -31.16 -12.14 -30.52
N LEU A 196 -30.70 -12.61 -29.35
CA LEU A 196 -29.29 -12.97 -29.09
C LEU A 196 -29.06 -14.49 -29.15
N ILE A 197 -30.11 -15.28 -28.99
CA ILE A 197 -30.07 -16.73 -29.25
C ILE A 197 -30.41 -17.00 -30.72
N LYS A 198 -31.46 -16.37 -31.25
CA LYS A 198 -31.95 -16.56 -32.62
C LYS A 198 -31.34 -15.56 -33.60
N GLY A 199 -30.98 -16.03 -34.80
CA GLY A 199 -30.40 -15.21 -35.87
C GLY A 199 -28.86 -15.25 -35.92
N PHE A 200 -28.23 -16.06 -35.08
CA PHE A 200 -26.79 -16.33 -35.05
C PHE A 200 -26.51 -17.83 -35.26
N GLY A 201 -25.23 -18.20 -35.38
CA GLY A 201 -24.78 -19.60 -35.46
C GLY A 201 -25.00 -20.41 -34.18
N LYS A 202 -24.51 -21.67 -34.17
CA LYS A 202 -24.50 -22.50 -32.96
C LYS A 202 -23.53 -21.93 -31.92
N MET A 203 -23.91 -22.04 -30.66
CA MET A 203 -23.23 -21.44 -29.51
C MET A 203 -22.43 -22.47 -28.68
N GLY A 204 -22.74 -23.76 -28.82
CA GLY A 204 -22.04 -24.84 -28.12
C GLY A 204 -22.44 -25.00 -26.65
N SER A 205 -23.65 -24.60 -26.27
CA SER A 205 -24.26 -24.86 -24.95
C SER A 205 -25.76 -25.20 -25.03
N GLU A 206 -26.31 -25.37 -26.25
CA GLU A 206 -27.74 -25.62 -26.50
C GLU A 206 -28.27 -26.86 -25.76
N ASN A 207 -27.47 -27.91 -25.62
CA ASN A 207 -27.84 -29.12 -24.88
C ASN A 207 -27.90 -28.90 -23.36
N LEU A 208 -27.12 -27.94 -22.84
CA LEU A 208 -27.13 -27.59 -21.41
C LEU A 208 -28.34 -26.71 -21.08
N ILE A 209 -28.66 -25.74 -21.95
CA ILE A 209 -29.87 -24.92 -21.83
C ILE A 209 -31.14 -25.78 -21.99
N ALA A 210 -31.13 -26.77 -22.89
CA ALA A 210 -32.22 -27.74 -23.02
C ALA A 210 -32.37 -28.65 -21.79
N LYS A 211 -31.30 -28.91 -21.05
CA LYS A 211 -31.38 -29.60 -19.75
C LYS A 211 -32.12 -28.74 -18.73
N THR A 212 -31.79 -27.44 -18.64
CA THR A 212 -32.53 -26.48 -17.79
C THR A 212 -34.02 -26.40 -18.13
N GLU A 213 -34.40 -26.43 -19.42
CA GLU A 213 -35.82 -26.52 -19.80
C GLU A 213 -36.49 -27.84 -19.37
N THR A 214 -35.74 -28.95 -19.33
CA THR A 214 -36.26 -30.26 -18.91
C THR A 214 -36.41 -30.33 -17.38
N GLU A 215 -35.58 -29.58 -16.65
CA GLU A 215 -35.67 -29.44 -15.19
C GLU A 215 -36.87 -28.55 -14.83
N GLN A 216 -37.05 -27.40 -15.50
CA GLN A 216 -38.26 -26.56 -15.36
C GLN A 216 -39.56 -27.27 -15.80
N ASP A 217 -39.52 -28.19 -16.77
CA ASP A 217 -40.68 -29.04 -17.12
C ASP A 217 -41.04 -30.00 -15.98
N LYS A 218 -40.02 -30.57 -15.32
CA LYS A 218 -40.19 -31.52 -14.21
C LYS A 218 -40.76 -30.82 -12.97
N GLU A 219 -40.21 -29.66 -12.62
CA GLU A 219 -40.67 -28.84 -11.49
C GLU A 219 -42.14 -28.37 -11.69
N ARG A 220 -42.52 -28.00 -12.92
CA ARG A 220 -43.93 -27.73 -13.28
C ARG A 220 -44.83 -28.96 -13.17
N ALA A 221 -44.32 -30.14 -13.50
CA ALA A 221 -45.07 -31.40 -13.42
C ALA A 221 -45.21 -31.93 -11.98
N GLU A 222 -44.28 -31.56 -11.09
CA GLU A 222 -44.29 -31.92 -9.67
C GLU A 222 -45.05 -30.89 -8.80
N GLY A 223 -45.31 -29.69 -9.33
CA GLY A 223 -46.09 -28.64 -8.65
C GLY A 223 -45.24 -27.63 -7.88
N GLU A 224 -43.94 -27.57 -8.16
CA GLU A 224 -42.99 -26.62 -7.56
C GLU A 224 -42.84 -25.33 -8.40
N LEU A 225 -43.47 -25.26 -9.58
CA LEU A 225 -43.39 -24.13 -10.50
C LEU A 225 -44.72 -23.87 -11.24
N TYR A 226 -45.26 -22.65 -11.13
CA TYR A 226 -46.52 -22.23 -11.77
C TYR A 226 -46.31 -21.18 -12.87
N GLU A 227 -46.82 -21.44 -14.08
CA GLU A 227 -46.77 -20.49 -15.21
C GLU A 227 -47.69 -19.29 -14.94
N THR A 228 -47.14 -18.07 -14.99
CA THR A 228 -47.89 -16.85 -14.65
C THR A 228 -47.97 -15.84 -15.80
N ASN A 229 -48.96 -14.96 -15.73
CA ASN A 229 -49.14 -13.86 -16.66
C ASN A 229 -48.18 -12.67 -16.40
N LEU A 230 -47.21 -12.77 -15.47
CA LEU A 230 -46.20 -11.74 -15.26
C LEU A 230 -45.15 -11.77 -16.38
N ALA A 231 -45.35 -10.91 -17.38
CA ALA A 231 -44.35 -10.59 -18.38
C ALA A 231 -43.60 -9.30 -17.97
N ILE A 232 -42.28 -9.37 -17.81
CA ILE A 232 -41.45 -8.16 -17.71
C ILE A 232 -41.15 -7.67 -19.12
N TYR A 233 -41.65 -6.48 -19.46
CA TYR A 233 -41.59 -5.89 -20.79
C TYR A 233 -40.19 -5.37 -21.16
N GLY A 234 -39.25 -6.30 -21.36
CA GLY A 234 -37.93 -6.06 -21.93
C GLY A 234 -37.36 -7.33 -22.53
N ALA A 235 -37.38 -7.44 -23.86
CA ALA A 235 -36.86 -8.54 -24.69
C ALA A 235 -37.51 -9.94 -24.56
N GLY A 236 -38.54 -10.12 -23.73
CA GLY A 236 -39.50 -11.23 -23.83
C GLY A 236 -39.31 -12.39 -22.85
N THR A 237 -39.45 -12.09 -21.55
CA THR A 237 -39.32 -13.02 -20.42
C THR A 237 -40.58 -13.05 -19.55
N SER A 238 -41.05 -14.26 -19.22
CA SER A 238 -42.16 -14.52 -18.29
C SER A 238 -41.63 -15.13 -16.98
N ILE A 239 -42.30 -14.83 -15.86
CA ILE A 239 -41.92 -15.29 -14.51
C ILE A 239 -42.74 -16.52 -14.09
N ILE A 240 -42.10 -17.38 -13.28
CA ILE A 240 -42.64 -18.60 -12.70
C ILE A 240 -42.56 -18.47 -11.16
N LEU A 241 -43.52 -19.04 -10.43
CA LEU A 241 -43.66 -18.92 -8.96
C LEU A 241 -43.70 -20.29 -8.26
N ASP A 242 -43.25 -20.35 -7.01
CA ASP A 242 -43.01 -21.56 -6.20
C ASP A 242 -44.07 -21.84 -5.11
N ASP A 243 -44.66 -20.82 -4.50
CA ASP A 243 -45.71 -20.98 -3.46
C ASP A 243 -47.13 -21.04 -4.05
N GLN A 244 -47.88 -22.11 -3.76
CA GLN A 244 -49.24 -22.34 -4.25
C GLN A 244 -50.35 -21.65 -3.42
N THR A 245 -50.05 -21.03 -2.27
CA THR A 245 -51.05 -20.55 -1.31
C THR A 245 -51.85 -19.30 -1.72
N HIS A 246 -51.46 -18.62 -2.81
CA HIS A 246 -52.00 -17.30 -3.19
C HIS A 246 -52.72 -17.24 -4.56
N ILE A 247 -53.21 -18.37 -5.10
CA ILE A 247 -53.91 -18.41 -6.40
C ILE A 247 -55.31 -19.04 -6.34
N GLN A 248 -56.23 -18.44 -5.55
CA GLN A 248 -57.67 -18.73 -5.61
C GLN A 248 -58.59 -17.50 -5.49
N GLU A 249 -58.45 -16.49 -6.37
CA GLU A 249 -59.56 -15.53 -6.59
C GLU A 249 -59.51 -14.79 -7.95
N THR A 250 -59.53 -15.50 -9.09
CA THR A 250 -59.62 -14.81 -10.42
C THR A 250 -60.24 -15.62 -11.58
N GLN A 251 -61.05 -16.65 -11.35
CA GLN A 251 -61.65 -17.47 -12.43
C GLN A 251 -63.18 -17.68 -12.36
N ILE A 252 -63.97 -16.67 -11.98
CA ILE A 252 -65.42 -16.62 -12.30
C ILE A 252 -65.84 -15.20 -12.72
N ALA A 253 -65.68 -14.85 -14.00
CA ALA A 253 -66.45 -13.82 -14.74
C ALA A 253 -65.90 -13.56 -16.16
N ALA A 254 -65.91 -14.56 -17.06
CA ALA A 254 -65.34 -14.39 -18.41
C ALA A 254 -66.10 -15.13 -19.53
N GLN A 255 -67.44 -15.15 -19.51
CA GLN A 255 -68.25 -15.62 -20.64
C GLN A 255 -69.64 -14.97 -20.69
N GLN A 256 -70.10 -14.67 -21.91
CA GLN A 256 -71.34 -13.97 -22.33
C GLN A 256 -71.29 -12.43 -22.25
N ASN A 257 -71.61 -11.62 -23.29
CA ASN A 257 -71.79 -11.77 -24.73
C ASN A 257 -71.80 -10.30 -25.30
N PRO A 258 -72.47 -9.86 -26.41
CA PRO A 258 -71.82 -8.92 -27.33
C PRO A 258 -72.41 -7.49 -27.37
N SER A 259 -71.74 -6.60 -28.12
CA SER A 259 -72.27 -5.29 -28.56
C SER A 259 -73.55 -5.43 -29.40
N PRO A 260 -74.45 -4.42 -29.46
CA PRO A 260 -74.31 -3.39 -30.51
C PRO A 260 -74.74 -1.96 -30.00
N PRO A 261 -75.44 -1.02 -30.70
CA PRO A 261 -75.08 0.42 -30.63
C PRO A 261 -76.25 1.35 -30.13
N PRO A 262 -76.59 2.55 -30.68
CA PRO A 262 -76.63 3.79 -29.88
C PRO A 262 -78.03 4.47 -29.74
N VAL A 263 -78.06 5.66 -29.09
CA VAL A 263 -79.08 6.76 -29.07
C VAL A 263 -79.77 7.05 -27.71
N VAL A 264 -79.31 8.16 -27.07
CA VAL A 264 -79.96 9.28 -26.30
C VAL A 264 -81.37 9.14 -25.63
N PRO A 265 -81.79 10.00 -24.65
CA PRO A 265 -81.58 9.89 -23.20
C PRO A 265 -82.88 9.83 -22.35
N PRO A 266 -82.79 9.55 -21.04
CA PRO A 266 -83.63 10.29 -20.08
C PRO A 266 -83.00 10.62 -18.70
N VAL A 267 -83.42 11.77 -18.15
CA VAL A 267 -83.57 12.18 -16.73
C VAL A 267 -82.53 11.71 -15.69
N VAL A 268 -81.86 12.68 -15.05
CA VAL A 268 -80.88 12.50 -13.95
C VAL A 268 -81.56 12.27 -12.58
N PRO A 269 -81.29 11.15 -11.88
CA PRO A 269 -81.54 10.99 -10.44
C PRO A 269 -80.49 11.73 -9.59
N PRO A 270 -80.74 12.02 -8.30
CA PRO A 270 -79.75 12.69 -7.44
C PRO A 270 -78.46 11.88 -7.34
N VAL A 271 -77.32 12.55 -7.55
CA VAL A 271 -75.99 11.93 -7.52
C VAL A 271 -75.65 11.52 -6.08
N VAL A 272 -75.58 10.22 -5.83
CA VAL A 272 -74.92 9.67 -4.65
C VAL A 272 -73.43 10.01 -4.75
N PRO A 273 -72.82 10.71 -3.77
CA PRO A 273 -71.40 11.02 -3.80
C PRO A 273 -70.57 9.74 -3.87
N SER A 274 -69.78 9.59 -4.94
CA SER A 274 -68.90 8.43 -5.12
C SER A 274 -67.72 8.51 -4.14
N GLU A 275 -67.45 7.42 -3.44
CA GLU A 275 -66.40 7.29 -2.41
C GLU A 275 -64.97 7.21 -2.99
N PHE A 276 -64.83 6.65 -4.20
CA PHE A 276 -63.53 6.32 -4.82
C PHE A 276 -63.20 7.16 -6.07
N GLY A 277 -61.97 7.03 -6.55
CA GLY A 277 -61.43 7.79 -7.69
C GLY A 277 -60.95 9.20 -7.29
N PRO A 278 -60.19 9.88 -8.18
CA PRO A 278 -59.50 11.13 -7.85
C PRO A 278 -60.37 12.26 -7.26
N PRO A 279 -59.84 13.07 -6.32
CA PRO A 279 -60.58 14.14 -5.65
C PRO A 279 -60.86 15.34 -6.55
N GLU A 280 -62.01 15.97 -6.28
CA GLU A 280 -62.43 17.27 -6.81
C GLU A 280 -61.90 18.40 -5.92
N THR A 281 -61.69 19.60 -6.48
CA THR A 281 -61.18 20.75 -5.71
C THR A 281 -62.32 21.56 -5.09
N ILE A 282 -62.31 21.71 -3.77
CA ILE A 282 -63.15 22.64 -3.00
C ILE A 282 -62.61 24.06 -3.23
N THR A 283 -63.34 24.85 -4.01
CA THR A 283 -62.91 26.19 -4.47
C THR A 283 -63.37 27.35 -3.60
N SER A 284 -64.26 27.12 -2.63
CA SER A 284 -64.79 28.16 -1.74
C SER A 284 -65.20 27.58 -0.39
N PRO A 285 -64.96 28.28 0.75
CA PRO A 285 -64.14 29.49 0.89
C PRO A 285 -62.66 29.26 0.48
N ASN A 286 -61.97 30.34 0.12
CA ASN A 286 -60.58 30.32 -0.36
C ASN A 286 -59.78 31.49 0.28
N PRO A 287 -58.82 31.22 1.19
CA PRO A 287 -58.47 29.90 1.72
C PRO A 287 -59.63 29.27 2.52
N TYR A 288 -59.68 27.94 2.54
CA TYR A 288 -60.65 27.19 3.32
C TYR A 288 -60.18 27.13 4.79
N PRO A 289 -60.95 27.67 5.75
CA PRO A 289 -60.57 27.61 7.16
C PRO A 289 -60.96 26.26 7.75
N LEU A 290 -59.95 25.49 8.20
CA LEU A 290 -60.14 24.23 8.90
C LEU A 290 -59.91 24.43 10.41
N GLY A 291 -60.95 24.27 11.22
CA GLY A 291 -60.93 24.47 12.66
C GLY A 291 -61.99 23.67 13.41
N ALA A 292 -62.19 23.97 14.68
CA ALA A 292 -63.18 23.31 15.55
C ALA A 292 -64.64 23.41 15.07
N ASN A 293 -64.94 24.33 14.14
CA ASN A 293 -66.24 24.45 13.47
C ASN A 293 -66.44 23.42 12.32
N ASN A 294 -65.46 22.54 12.09
CA ASN A 294 -65.48 21.52 11.05
C ASN A 294 -65.55 20.11 11.67
N GLU A 295 -66.43 19.27 11.13
CA GLU A 295 -66.46 17.83 11.39
C GLU A 295 -65.99 17.09 10.13
N LEU A 296 -64.96 16.24 10.24
CA LEU A 296 -64.45 15.41 9.15
C LEU A 296 -64.80 13.94 9.41
N THR A 297 -65.43 13.29 8.43
CA THR A 297 -65.69 11.84 8.44
C THR A 297 -64.82 11.15 7.40
N THR A 298 -64.06 10.11 7.80
CA THR A 298 -63.07 9.46 6.91
C THR A 298 -63.59 8.26 6.10
N ALA A 299 -64.81 7.76 6.35
CA ALA A 299 -65.39 6.65 5.59
C ALA A 299 -66.90 6.81 5.32
N GLY A 300 -67.42 5.99 4.38
CA GLY A 300 -68.42 6.47 3.43
C GLY A 300 -67.73 7.43 2.45
N PRO A 301 -68.44 8.05 1.49
CA PRO A 301 -67.86 9.15 0.73
C PRO A 301 -67.35 10.22 1.70
N PRO A 302 -66.02 10.43 1.86
CA PRO A 302 -65.49 11.21 2.97
C PRO A 302 -66.06 12.62 2.93
N LYS A 303 -66.39 13.20 4.08
CA LYS A 303 -67.05 14.51 4.12
C LYS A 303 -66.40 15.44 5.13
N VAL A 304 -66.37 16.73 4.79
CA VAL A 304 -66.15 17.83 5.73
C VAL A 304 -67.43 18.64 5.82
N VAL A 305 -67.96 18.77 7.04
CA VAL A 305 -69.15 19.56 7.35
C VAL A 305 -68.71 20.86 8.01
N ALA A 306 -69.23 21.99 7.53
CA ALA A 306 -68.96 23.33 8.02
C ALA A 306 -70.29 24.07 8.17
N GLY A 307 -70.92 23.94 9.35
CA GLY A 307 -72.29 24.39 9.58
C GLY A 307 -73.28 23.69 8.65
N ALA A 308 -73.94 24.44 7.77
CA ALA A 308 -74.87 23.89 6.78
C ALA A 308 -74.19 23.36 5.49
N THR A 309 -72.91 23.68 5.26
CA THR A 309 -72.17 23.26 4.06
C THR A 309 -71.55 21.89 4.26
N THR A 310 -71.75 20.98 3.31
CA THR A 310 -71.01 19.70 3.25
C THR A 310 -70.21 19.63 1.96
N ASN A 311 -68.90 19.40 2.06
CA ASN A 311 -68.04 19.10 0.91
C ASN A 311 -67.53 17.66 1.01
N TYR A 312 -67.27 17.02 -0.13
CA TYR A 312 -66.84 15.62 -0.19
C TYR A 312 -65.38 15.48 -0.62
N GLY A 313 -64.67 14.59 0.06
CA GLY A 313 -63.37 14.04 -0.32
C GLY A 313 -63.51 12.67 -0.99
N LYS A 314 -62.42 11.90 -1.01
CA LYS A 314 -62.30 10.60 -1.69
C LYS A 314 -61.37 9.65 -0.94
N VAL A 315 -61.58 8.35 -1.03
CA VAL A 315 -60.63 7.33 -0.52
C VAL A 315 -59.70 6.87 -1.65
N TYR A 316 -58.39 6.98 -1.43
CA TYR A 316 -57.37 6.26 -2.22
C TYR A 316 -57.06 4.94 -1.52
N ARG A 317 -57.34 3.80 -2.16
CA ARG A 317 -57.15 2.48 -1.56
C ARG A 317 -55.70 2.05 -1.65
N ASN A 318 -55.18 1.82 -2.86
CA ASN A 318 -53.78 1.45 -3.11
C ASN A 318 -53.44 1.63 -4.60
N THR A 319 -52.15 1.50 -4.94
CA THR A 319 -51.67 1.70 -6.32
C THR A 319 -52.29 0.72 -7.34
N PRO A 320 -52.51 -0.58 -7.03
CA PRO A 320 -53.21 -1.50 -7.94
C PRO A 320 -54.67 -1.13 -8.24
N LEU A 321 -55.42 -0.58 -7.29
CA LEU A 321 -56.86 -0.31 -7.45
C LEU A 321 -57.20 1.11 -7.92
N ASP A 322 -56.35 2.10 -7.60
CA ASP A 322 -56.59 3.52 -7.88
C ASP A 322 -55.50 4.17 -8.76
N GLY A 323 -54.43 3.45 -9.09
CA GLY A 323 -53.33 3.94 -9.94
C GLY A 323 -52.26 4.72 -9.18
N ILE A 324 -51.37 5.40 -9.91
CA ILE A 324 -50.23 6.14 -9.34
C ILE A 324 -50.72 7.24 -8.39
N ARG A 325 -50.18 7.28 -7.16
CA ARG A 325 -50.66 8.14 -6.07
C ARG A 325 -50.62 9.63 -6.43
N SER A 326 -49.54 10.12 -7.01
CA SER A 326 -49.40 11.51 -7.49
C SER A 326 -50.40 11.85 -8.60
N LEU A 327 -50.57 10.95 -9.57
CA LEU A 327 -51.53 11.10 -10.66
C LEU A 327 -52.98 11.17 -10.14
N TRP A 328 -53.30 10.39 -9.10
CA TRP A 328 -54.60 10.42 -8.43
C TRP A 328 -54.81 11.71 -7.63
N PHE A 329 -53.87 12.07 -6.75
CA PHE A 329 -53.95 13.27 -5.89
C PHE A 329 -53.93 14.58 -6.70
N PHE A 330 -53.02 14.69 -7.66
CA PHE A 330 -52.64 15.94 -8.31
C PHE A 330 -53.07 16.05 -9.78
N ARG A 331 -53.56 14.96 -10.40
CA ARG A 331 -53.81 14.83 -11.84
C ARG A 331 -52.56 14.94 -12.73
N THR A 332 -51.36 14.98 -12.14
CA THR A 332 -50.04 14.94 -12.80
C THR A 332 -49.02 14.21 -11.93
N THR A 333 -47.93 13.73 -12.52
CA THR A 333 -46.76 13.15 -11.83
C THR A 333 -45.51 13.94 -12.20
N ARG A 334 -44.59 14.12 -11.24
CA ARG A 334 -43.27 14.76 -11.39
C ARG A 334 -42.15 13.80 -10.95
N ALA A 335 -40.91 14.06 -11.37
CA ALA A 335 -39.77 13.22 -11.01
C ALA A 335 -39.58 13.09 -9.49
N PHE A 336 -39.87 14.15 -8.73
CA PHE A 336 -39.78 14.16 -7.27
C PHE A 336 -40.83 13.28 -6.58
N ASP A 337 -42.02 13.09 -7.17
CA ASP A 337 -43.03 12.16 -6.63
C ASP A 337 -42.52 10.71 -6.61
N SER A 338 -41.73 10.35 -7.63
CA SER A 338 -41.00 9.08 -7.67
C SER A 338 -39.76 9.08 -6.77
N ALA A 339 -38.95 10.15 -6.76
CA ALA A 339 -37.67 10.19 -6.04
C ALA A 339 -37.83 10.23 -4.51
N SER A 340 -38.76 11.04 -4.00
CA SER A 340 -39.17 11.03 -2.58
C SER A 340 -39.90 9.73 -2.21
N GLY A 341 -40.43 9.03 -3.22
CA GLY A 341 -41.25 7.83 -3.11
C GLY A 341 -42.67 8.07 -2.63
N PHE A 342 -43.23 9.26 -2.85
CA PHE A 342 -44.68 9.50 -2.75
C PHE A 342 -45.47 8.52 -3.62
N ASP A 343 -44.92 8.13 -4.77
CA ASP A 343 -45.49 7.13 -5.69
C ASP A 343 -45.10 5.66 -5.39
N THR A 344 -44.35 5.40 -4.32
CA THR A 344 -43.98 4.02 -3.95
C THR A 344 -45.21 3.26 -3.43
N PRO A 345 -45.55 2.08 -3.97
CA PRO A 345 -46.46 1.15 -3.31
C PRO A 345 -45.81 0.66 -2.00
N ASP A 346 -46.61 0.60 -0.93
CA ASP A 346 -46.35 -0.17 0.29
C ASP A 346 -44.99 0.10 0.98
N ARG A 347 -44.92 1.22 1.73
CA ARG A 347 -43.80 1.57 2.62
C ARG A 347 -44.12 1.26 4.08
N SER A 348 -43.28 0.45 4.73
CA SER A 348 -43.46 0.00 6.13
C SER A 348 -43.52 1.11 7.19
N VAL A 349 -42.94 2.28 6.92
CA VAL A 349 -42.95 3.44 7.85
C VAL A 349 -44.02 4.48 7.46
N PHE A 350 -44.48 4.46 6.21
CA PHE A 350 -45.24 5.54 5.58
C PHE A 350 -46.39 4.97 4.73
N ASP A 351 -47.29 4.22 5.37
CA ASP A 351 -48.45 3.70 4.67
C ASP A 351 -49.44 4.83 4.33
N LEU A 352 -49.54 5.11 3.03
CA LEU A 352 -50.45 6.07 2.40
C LEU A 352 -51.48 5.35 1.53
N ASN A 353 -51.86 4.14 1.94
CA ASN A 353 -53.00 3.39 1.45
C ASN A 353 -54.23 3.64 2.34
N ASN A 354 -55.41 3.29 1.82
CA ASN A 354 -56.73 3.50 2.41
C ASN A 354 -56.95 4.91 2.97
N ILE A 355 -56.36 5.93 2.36
CA ILE A 355 -56.30 7.30 2.86
C ILE A 355 -57.52 8.11 2.40
N ALA A 356 -58.19 8.77 3.34
CA ALA A 356 -59.28 9.71 3.08
C ALA A 356 -58.71 11.08 2.71
N VAL A 357 -58.99 11.58 1.51
CA VAL A 357 -58.34 12.76 0.91
C VAL A 357 -59.34 13.86 0.61
N PHE A 358 -59.09 15.05 1.14
CA PHE A 358 -59.82 16.29 0.84
C PHE A 358 -58.90 17.27 0.09
N LYS A 359 -59.45 17.99 -0.89
CA LYS A 359 -58.68 18.89 -1.76
C LYS A 359 -59.32 20.27 -1.83
N PHE A 360 -58.52 21.30 -1.60
CA PHE A 360 -58.93 22.70 -1.47
C PHE A 360 -58.10 23.59 -2.39
N GLN A 361 -58.64 24.73 -2.82
CA GLN A 361 -57.85 25.68 -3.63
C GLN A 361 -56.64 26.22 -2.85
N ASN A 362 -56.89 26.77 -1.65
CA ASN A 362 -55.91 27.00 -0.60
C ASN A 362 -56.52 26.50 0.72
N LEU A 363 -55.69 25.99 1.63
CA LEU A 363 -56.11 25.53 2.96
C LEU A 363 -55.48 26.42 4.04
N GLN A 364 -56.26 26.82 5.04
CA GLN A 364 -55.75 27.47 6.25
C GLN A 364 -56.10 26.63 7.48
N LEU A 365 -55.09 26.23 8.24
CA LEU A 365 -55.23 25.53 9.51
C LEU A 365 -55.49 26.56 10.62
N VAL A 366 -56.71 26.56 11.18
CA VAL A 366 -57.20 27.55 12.15
C VAL A 366 -57.27 27.00 13.56
N SER A 367 -57.71 25.76 13.77
CA SER A 367 -57.71 25.08 15.08
C SER A 367 -57.98 23.57 14.90
N ASN A 368 -58.07 22.80 15.99
CA ASN A 368 -58.28 21.35 15.88
C ASN A 368 -59.69 21.02 15.38
N PRO A 369 -59.87 20.31 14.25
CA PRO A 369 -61.18 19.88 13.78
C PRO A 369 -61.69 18.68 14.58
N THR A 370 -63.00 18.44 14.54
CA THR A 370 -63.60 17.19 15.04
C THR A 370 -63.40 16.10 13.99
N ILE A 371 -62.79 14.97 14.36
CA ILE A 371 -62.60 13.81 13.47
C ILE A 371 -63.56 12.68 13.87
N SER A 372 -64.15 12.04 12.88
CA SER A 372 -65.01 10.86 13.01
C SER A 372 -64.48 9.75 12.09
N VAL A 373 -64.18 8.59 12.67
CA VAL A 373 -63.57 7.43 11.98
C VAL A 373 -64.52 6.23 12.01
N PRO A 374 -65.68 6.28 11.33
CA PRO A 374 -66.43 5.06 11.04
C PRO A 374 -65.58 4.14 10.16
N ASN A 375 -65.79 2.83 10.26
CA ASN A 375 -65.15 1.80 9.42
C ASN A 375 -63.60 1.75 9.45
N GLY A 376 -62.92 2.51 10.31
CA GLY A 376 -61.50 2.32 10.62
C GLY A 376 -60.47 3.00 9.70
N ILE A 377 -60.87 3.91 8.79
CA ILE A 377 -59.90 4.69 7.99
C ILE A 377 -59.19 5.73 8.88
N THR A 378 -58.01 5.36 9.36
CA THR A 378 -57.19 6.16 10.31
C THR A 378 -56.13 7.03 9.62
N THR A 379 -56.15 7.15 8.29
CA THR A 379 -55.20 7.97 7.52
C THR A 379 -55.94 9.09 6.78
N LEU A 380 -55.46 10.34 6.94
CA LEU A 380 -56.09 11.55 6.39
C LEU A 380 -55.10 12.33 5.52
N GLY A 381 -55.52 12.72 4.31
CA GLY A 381 -54.80 13.61 3.40
C GLY A 381 -55.54 14.93 3.19
N LEU A 382 -54.85 16.05 3.38
CA LEU A 382 -55.37 17.39 3.11
C LEU A 382 -54.51 18.06 2.03
N VAL A 383 -55.10 18.31 0.86
CA VAL A 383 -54.42 18.79 -0.34
C VAL A 383 -54.75 20.27 -0.58
N GLY A 384 -53.76 21.15 -0.59
CA GLY A 384 -53.89 22.53 -1.09
C GLY A 384 -53.45 22.62 -2.56
N VAL A 385 -54.23 23.24 -3.45
CA VAL A 385 -53.80 23.40 -4.85
C VAL A 385 -52.66 24.41 -4.95
N ASP A 386 -52.86 25.63 -4.43
CA ASP A 386 -51.89 26.74 -4.48
C ASP A 386 -51.08 26.91 -3.18
N GLY A 387 -51.51 26.29 -2.06
CA GLY A 387 -50.76 26.34 -0.81
C GLY A 387 -51.52 25.84 0.43
N ILE A 388 -50.78 25.69 1.53
CA ILE A 388 -51.31 25.49 2.89
C ILE A 388 -50.69 26.53 3.83
N SER A 389 -51.51 27.18 4.65
CA SER A 389 -51.09 28.16 5.67
C SER A 389 -51.69 27.88 7.05
N SER A 390 -51.27 28.62 8.07
CA SER A 390 -51.93 28.64 9.39
C SER A 390 -52.67 29.95 9.64
N ALA A 391 -53.53 29.96 10.66
CA ALA A 391 -53.96 31.17 11.33
C ALA A 391 -52.83 31.75 12.24
N LEU A 392 -53.03 32.97 12.72
CA LEU A 392 -52.12 33.64 13.67
C LEU A 392 -52.27 33.13 15.12
N SER A 393 -53.39 32.49 15.45
CA SER A 393 -53.66 31.84 16.73
C SER A 393 -54.68 30.72 16.51
N GLY A 394 -54.41 29.54 17.07
CA GLY A 394 -55.20 28.33 16.82
C GLY A 394 -54.95 27.14 17.75
N GLY A 395 -53.83 27.12 18.48
CA GLY A 395 -53.58 26.14 19.54
C GLY A 395 -53.05 24.78 19.05
N ALA A 396 -53.38 23.72 19.77
CA ALA A 396 -52.89 22.36 19.48
C ALA A 396 -53.81 21.61 18.51
N LEU A 397 -53.25 21.14 17.40
CA LEU A 397 -53.87 20.25 16.44
C LEU A 397 -53.48 18.80 16.79
N THR A 398 -54.47 17.97 17.14
CA THR A 398 -54.25 16.58 17.55
C THR A 398 -54.81 15.55 16.58
N PHE A 399 -55.76 15.95 15.71
CA PHE A 399 -56.36 15.05 14.70
C PHE A 399 -56.81 13.69 15.29
N GLY A 400 -57.34 13.72 16.52
CA GLY A 400 -57.52 12.54 17.37
C GLY A 400 -58.33 11.42 16.73
N GLY A 401 -57.87 10.18 16.92
CA GLY A 401 -58.41 8.98 16.27
C GLY A 401 -57.73 8.60 14.96
N LEU A 402 -56.80 9.41 14.45
CA LEU A 402 -55.99 9.11 13.27
C LEU A 402 -54.59 8.61 13.63
N ASN A 403 -54.08 7.70 12.81
CA ASN A 403 -52.71 7.18 12.87
C ASN A 403 -51.75 8.01 12.00
N SER A 404 -52.24 8.53 10.86
CA SER A 404 -51.42 9.31 9.92
C SER A 404 -52.14 10.55 9.40
N VAL A 405 -51.43 11.68 9.35
CA VAL A 405 -51.92 12.93 8.75
C VAL A 405 -50.92 13.43 7.70
N LEU A 406 -51.39 13.58 6.46
CA LEU A 406 -50.64 14.12 5.32
C LEU A 406 -51.15 15.52 4.96
N LEU A 407 -50.27 16.52 5.05
CA LEU A 407 -50.47 17.88 4.58
C LEU A 407 -49.67 18.08 3.29
N THR A 408 -50.33 18.26 2.15
CA THR A 408 -49.68 18.24 0.84
C THR A 408 -50.17 19.35 -0.08
N THR A 409 -49.32 19.84 -0.98
CA THR A 409 -49.71 20.75 -2.06
C THR A 409 -49.63 20.10 -3.44
N GLN A 410 -50.36 20.67 -4.41
CA GLN A 410 -50.24 20.28 -5.82
C GLN A 410 -49.17 21.11 -6.57
N LYS A 411 -49.12 22.42 -6.30
CA LYS A 411 -48.24 23.41 -6.94
C LYS A 411 -48.05 24.67 -6.06
N GLY A 412 -47.70 24.48 -4.78
CA GLY A 412 -47.71 25.54 -3.77
C GLY A 412 -46.84 25.28 -2.53
N SER A 413 -46.57 26.32 -1.77
CA SER A 413 -45.79 26.24 -0.52
C SER A 413 -46.64 25.82 0.69
N ILE A 414 -45.97 25.30 1.73
CA ILE A 414 -46.56 25.01 3.04
C ILE A 414 -45.88 25.92 4.06
N ILE A 415 -46.59 26.95 4.53
CA ILE A 415 -46.05 28.02 5.39
C ILE A 415 -46.86 28.09 6.68
N LEU A 416 -46.40 27.43 7.74
CA LEU A 416 -47.14 27.31 8.99
C LEU A 416 -46.48 28.11 10.12
N GLY A 417 -47.24 29.06 10.69
CA GLY A 417 -46.79 29.96 11.75
C GLY A 417 -46.87 29.34 13.15
N GLY A 418 -46.17 29.95 14.10
CA GLY A 418 -46.15 29.52 15.52
C GLY A 418 -47.49 29.69 16.28
N GLY A 419 -48.55 30.17 15.63
CA GLY A 419 -49.90 30.29 16.21
C GLY A 419 -50.64 28.95 16.38
N ILE A 420 -50.15 27.89 15.73
CA ILE A 420 -50.60 26.50 15.87
C ILE A 420 -49.43 25.59 16.26
N SER A 421 -49.73 24.42 16.81
CA SER A 421 -48.80 23.32 17.05
C SER A 421 -49.44 21.98 16.70
N PHE A 422 -48.66 20.96 16.39
CA PHE A 422 -49.13 19.58 16.17
C PHE A 422 -48.75 18.71 17.36
N GLN A 423 -49.68 17.94 17.92
CA GLN A 423 -49.45 17.18 19.15
C GLN A 423 -50.07 15.78 19.11
N ASN A 424 -49.27 14.76 19.47
CA ASN A 424 -49.70 13.35 19.62
C ASN A 424 -50.28 12.69 18.35
N ILE A 425 -49.81 13.11 17.18
CA ILE A 425 -50.14 12.49 15.88
C ILE A 425 -49.06 11.45 15.59
N PRO A 426 -49.32 10.12 15.57
CA PRO A 426 -48.26 9.12 15.50
C PRO A 426 -47.34 9.26 14.28
N ASN A 427 -47.94 9.55 13.12
CA ASN A 427 -47.23 9.79 11.86
C ASN A 427 -47.72 11.09 11.21
N LEU A 428 -46.83 12.07 11.04
CA LEU A 428 -47.15 13.39 10.48
C LEU A 428 -46.28 13.66 9.25
N PHE A 429 -46.92 13.95 8.12
CA PHE A 429 -46.26 14.08 6.83
C PHE A 429 -46.57 15.42 6.18
N PHE A 430 -45.53 16.06 5.65
CA PHE A 430 -45.60 17.29 4.87
C PHE A 430 -45.05 17.04 3.46
N TYR A 431 -45.76 17.50 2.43
CA TYR A 431 -45.36 17.31 1.03
C TYR A 431 -45.60 18.59 0.22
N ALA A 432 -44.62 19.48 0.22
CA ALA A 432 -44.62 20.71 -0.56
C ALA A 432 -44.17 20.44 -2.00
N ARG A 433 -45.09 20.58 -2.96
CA ARG A 433 -44.90 20.27 -4.39
C ARG A 433 -45.16 21.50 -5.24
N GLY A 434 -44.34 21.73 -6.25
CA GLY A 434 -44.40 22.88 -7.15
C GLY A 434 -43.00 23.45 -7.43
N ASP A 435 -42.92 24.37 -8.38
CA ASP A 435 -41.68 25.08 -8.68
C ASP A 435 -41.43 26.20 -7.66
N ASN A 436 -40.21 26.32 -7.15
CA ASN A 436 -39.79 27.32 -6.16
C ASN A 436 -40.63 27.34 -4.86
N VAL A 437 -41.14 26.17 -4.44
CA VAL A 437 -41.91 26.03 -3.20
C VAL A 437 -41.01 26.02 -1.96
N ALA A 438 -41.61 26.34 -0.81
CA ALA A 438 -40.96 26.27 0.50
C ALA A 438 -41.84 25.50 1.50
N LEU A 439 -41.19 24.72 2.37
CA LEU A 439 -41.79 24.07 3.52
C LEU A 439 -41.24 24.73 4.79
N ASN A 440 -41.92 25.78 5.26
CA ASN A 440 -41.48 26.58 6.39
C ASN A 440 -42.36 26.28 7.61
N LEU A 441 -41.77 25.63 8.62
CA LEU A 441 -42.46 25.16 9.82
C LEU A 441 -42.03 25.96 11.04
N ALA A 442 -42.76 27.03 11.34
CA ALA A 442 -42.68 27.75 12.62
C ALA A 442 -43.63 27.20 13.69
N SER A 443 -44.59 26.35 13.30
CA SER A 443 -45.47 25.61 14.21
C SER A 443 -44.70 24.52 14.97
N PRO A 444 -44.75 24.45 16.31
CA PRO A 444 -44.15 23.36 17.06
C PRO A 444 -44.79 22.00 16.79
N ILE A 445 -44.03 20.91 16.94
CA ILE A 445 -44.49 19.52 16.75
C ILE A 445 -44.04 18.68 17.95
N SER A 446 -44.92 17.92 18.59
CA SER A 446 -44.53 17.02 19.69
C SER A 446 -45.35 15.72 19.76
N GLY A 447 -44.73 14.65 20.25
CA GLY A 447 -45.42 13.37 20.48
C GLY A 447 -45.76 12.59 19.21
N SER A 448 -45.04 12.85 18.10
CA SER A 448 -45.10 12.05 16.88
C SER A 448 -43.92 11.09 16.83
N SER A 449 -44.13 9.82 16.49
CA SER A 449 -43.03 8.89 16.27
C SER A 449 -42.37 9.09 14.91
N ASN A 450 -43.13 9.45 13.89
CA ASN A 450 -42.59 9.70 12.55
C ASN A 450 -42.98 11.08 12.02
N LEU A 451 -41.98 11.90 11.71
CA LEU A 451 -42.13 13.15 10.97
C LEU A 451 -41.42 13.02 9.61
N LEU A 452 -42.14 13.27 8.52
CA LEU A 452 -41.60 13.29 7.15
C LEU A 452 -41.84 14.66 6.49
N LEU A 453 -40.76 15.30 6.04
CA LEU A 453 -40.74 16.63 5.44
C LEU A 453 -40.24 16.56 4.00
N ASN A 454 -41.18 16.47 3.04
CA ASN A 454 -40.87 16.42 1.62
C ASN A 454 -41.08 17.80 0.95
N SER A 455 -40.11 18.26 0.16
CA SER A 455 -40.20 19.54 -0.58
C SER A 455 -39.52 19.51 -1.95
N GLU A 456 -40.22 19.88 -3.02
CA GLU A 456 -39.62 20.13 -4.35
C GLU A 456 -38.69 21.37 -4.36
N GLY A 457 -38.75 22.21 -3.33
CA GLY A 457 -37.84 23.33 -3.08
C GLY A 457 -37.23 23.25 -1.69
N THR A 458 -37.30 24.34 -0.91
CA THR A 458 -36.59 24.46 0.37
C THR A 458 -37.36 23.87 1.56
N VAL A 459 -36.65 23.62 2.66
CA VAL A 459 -37.21 23.30 3.98
C VAL A 459 -36.56 24.21 5.04
N GLN A 460 -37.34 24.78 5.96
CA GLN A 460 -36.82 25.56 7.10
C GLN A 460 -37.61 25.27 8.39
N ILE A 461 -36.90 25.01 9.49
CA ILE A 461 -37.47 24.62 10.79
C ILE A 461 -37.32 25.74 11.82
N ASN A 462 -38.39 26.49 12.06
CA ASN A 462 -38.40 27.64 12.95
C ASN A 462 -39.11 27.37 14.29
N GLY A 463 -39.99 26.37 14.35
CA GLY A 463 -40.64 25.87 15.56
C GLY A 463 -39.88 24.69 16.18
N ASN A 464 -40.08 24.44 17.48
CA ASN A 464 -39.46 23.31 18.15
C ASN A 464 -40.16 21.99 17.81
N ILE A 465 -39.38 20.92 17.64
CA ILE A 465 -39.84 19.59 17.21
C ILE A 465 -39.35 18.54 18.21
N THR A 466 -40.23 17.69 18.72
CA THR A 466 -39.89 16.56 19.59
C THR A 466 -40.55 15.28 19.08
N VAL A 467 -39.78 14.41 18.43
CA VAL A 467 -40.27 13.21 17.72
C VAL A 467 -39.30 12.03 17.88
N ASP A 468 -39.69 10.79 17.55
CA ASP A 468 -38.71 9.69 17.51
C ASP A 468 -37.83 9.79 16.25
N ASN A 469 -38.44 9.84 15.06
CA ASN A 469 -37.76 9.88 13.77
C ASN A 469 -38.06 11.17 13.00
N PHE A 470 -37.03 11.98 12.75
CA PHE A 470 -37.08 13.18 11.91
C PHE A 470 -36.51 12.87 10.52
N ASN A 471 -37.32 12.99 9.47
CA ASN A 471 -36.90 12.75 8.09
C ASN A 471 -37.22 13.96 7.22
N ALA A 472 -36.22 14.52 6.53
CA ALA A 472 -36.39 15.51 5.48
C ALA A 472 -35.83 14.98 4.15
N PHE A 473 -36.61 15.10 3.08
CA PHE A 473 -36.20 14.75 1.73
C PHE A 473 -36.61 15.88 0.78
N LEU A 474 -35.65 16.50 0.10
CA LEU A 474 -35.91 17.73 -0.61
C LEU A 474 -35.03 17.88 -1.86
N ASN A 475 -35.52 18.64 -2.83
CA ASN A 475 -34.77 18.93 -4.06
C ASN A 475 -34.07 20.30 -4.01
N GLY A 476 -34.51 21.23 -3.16
CA GLY A 476 -33.81 22.48 -2.84
C GLY A 476 -33.01 22.41 -1.54
N ASP A 477 -32.68 23.59 -0.98
CA ASP A 477 -31.83 23.71 0.21
C ASP A 477 -32.56 23.38 1.52
N PHE A 478 -31.86 22.72 2.44
CA PHE A 478 -32.26 22.64 3.85
C PHE A 478 -31.65 23.84 4.58
N GLN A 479 -32.47 24.82 4.90
CA GLN A 479 -32.03 26.13 5.36
C GLN A 479 -31.92 26.18 6.89
N GLN A 480 -30.94 26.93 7.41
CA GLN A 480 -30.80 27.14 8.85
C GLN A 480 -32.10 27.74 9.41
N GLY A 481 -32.60 27.14 10.48
CA GLY A 481 -33.85 27.54 11.12
C GLY A 481 -33.66 27.89 12.60
N SER A 482 -34.63 28.60 13.19
CA SER A 482 -34.55 29.03 14.58
C SER A 482 -34.83 27.92 15.60
N GLY A 483 -35.63 26.92 15.23
CA GLY A 483 -36.22 25.93 16.14
C GLY A 483 -35.27 24.81 16.56
N ILE A 484 -35.55 24.20 17.71
CA ILE A 484 -34.78 23.06 18.24
C ILE A 484 -35.51 21.75 17.89
N VAL A 485 -34.80 20.86 17.22
CA VAL A 485 -35.20 19.48 16.92
C VAL A 485 -34.60 18.54 17.95
N ILE A 486 -35.46 17.82 18.66
CA ILE A 486 -35.14 16.69 19.53
C ILE A 486 -35.69 15.45 18.85
N ALA A 487 -34.80 14.63 18.29
CA ALA A 487 -35.17 13.36 17.66
C ALA A 487 -34.11 12.28 17.86
N ARG A 488 -34.53 11.02 17.95
CA ARG A 488 -33.62 9.86 18.07
C ARG A 488 -32.87 9.62 16.78
N ASP A 489 -33.58 9.54 15.66
CA ASP A 489 -32.98 9.35 14.35
C ASP A 489 -33.29 10.57 13.47
N VAL A 490 -32.23 11.18 12.93
CA VAL A 490 -32.29 12.40 12.10
C VAL A 490 -31.74 12.07 10.72
N THR A 491 -32.58 12.21 9.69
CA THR A 491 -32.18 12.04 8.29
C THR A 491 -32.54 13.29 7.49
N ILE A 492 -31.58 13.88 6.79
CA ILE A 492 -31.77 15.01 5.88
C ILE A 492 -31.15 14.67 4.53
N ASN A 493 -31.95 14.71 3.46
CA ASN A 493 -31.54 14.34 2.11
C ASN A 493 -31.88 15.46 1.11
N SER A 494 -30.95 16.38 0.84
CA SER A 494 -31.09 17.31 -0.29
C SER A 494 -30.50 16.69 -1.56
N ILE A 495 -31.35 16.29 -2.51
CA ILE A 495 -30.95 15.62 -3.75
C ILE A 495 -30.56 16.57 -4.89
N GLY A 496 -30.73 17.88 -4.70
CA GLY A 496 -30.46 18.91 -5.73
C GLY A 496 -30.01 20.27 -5.18
N GLY A 497 -29.70 20.35 -3.88
CA GLY A 497 -29.28 21.57 -3.20
C GLY A 497 -28.34 21.31 -2.03
N ASN A 498 -28.28 22.27 -1.11
CA ASN A 498 -27.35 22.33 0.01
C ASN A 498 -28.04 21.96 1.35
N VAL A 499 -27.24 21.69 2.38
CA VAL A 499 -27.73 21.49 3.75
C VAL A 499 -26.96 22.39 4.71
N ALA A 500 -27.67 23.25 5.44
CA ALA A 500 -27.11 24.01 6.55
C ALA A 500 -27.51 23.34 7.88
N PHE A 501 -26.55 22.69 8.53
CA PHE A 501 -26.77 21.88 9.74
C PHE A 501 -26.12 22.52 10.97
N ASP A 502 -26.93 23.21 11.78
CA ASP A 502 -26.49 23.85 13.02
C ASP A 502 -26.62 22.88 14.20
N LEU A 503 -25.49 22.49 14.78
CA LEU A 503 -25.44 21.51 15.87
C LEU A 503 -26.19 21.99 17.14
N SER A 504 -26.40 23.29 17.33
CA SER A 504 -27.24 23.81 18.43
C SER A 504 -28.74 23.54 18.23
N LYS A 505 -29.16 23.21 16.99
CA LYS A 505 -30.56 22.99 16.61
C LYS A 505 -30.96 21.52 16.61
N PHE A 506 -30.02 20.59 16.67
CA PHE A 506 -30.28 19.15 16.67
C PHE A 506 -29.74 18.52 17.96
N ALA A 507 -30.53 18.62 19.03
CA ALA A 507 -30.07 18.33 20.38
C ALA A 507 -29.68 16.86 20.59
N ASN A 508 -28.74 16.62 21.52
CA ASN A 508 -28.43 15.28 22.04
C ASN A 508 -29.63 14.72 22.86
N LEU A 509 -29.81 13.40 22.84
CA LEU A 509 -30.84 12.74 23.64
C LEU A 509 -30.42 12.61 25.11
N ALA A 510 -31.40 12.76 26.03
CA ALA A 510 -31.25 12.38 27.42
C ALA A 510 -31.11 10.85 27.53
N GLY A 511 -29.93 10.38 27.95
CA GLY A 511 -29.56 8.96 27.94
C GLY A 511 -28.78 8.50 26.71
N GLY A 512 -28.68 9.34 25.67
CA GLY A 512 -27.92 9.07 24.45
C GLY A 512 -28.58 8.10 23.46
N GLY A 513 -27.79 7.66 22.48
CA GLY A 513 -28.20 6.81 21.38
C GLY A 513 -28.73 7.57 20.15
N GLY A 514 -29.12 6.81 19.12
CA GLY A 514 -29.73 7.33 17.90
C GLY A 514 -28.73 7.88 16.88
N THR A 515 -29.20 8.14 15.66
CA THR A 515 -28.36 8.39 14.48
C THR A 515 -28.56 9.78 13.87
N ILE A 516 -27.55 10.25 13.13
CA ILE A 516 -27.62 11.42 12.24
C ILE A 516 -27.13 11.01 10.84
N THR A 517 -27.90 11.33 9.81
CA THR A 517 -27.59 11.08 8.39
C THR A 517 -27.85 12.35 7.57
N LEU A 518 -26.80 12.92 6.96
CA LEU A 518 -26.84 14.19 6.23
C LEU A 518 -26.33 14.02 4.80
N ASN A 519 -27.22 14.04 3.82
CA ASN A 519 -26.87 13.94 2.40
C ASN A 519 -27.22 15.23 1.66
N ALA A 520 -26.26 15.81 0.93
CA ALA A 520 -26.44 17.04 0.15
C ALA A 520 -25.82 16.91 -1.25
N ASN A 521 -26.53 17.28 -2.31
CA ASN A 521 -25.95 17.24 -3.65
C ASN A 521 -24.92 18.37 -3.89
N GLY A 522 -25.12 19.53 -3.25
CA GLY A 522 -24.17 20.64 -3.19
C GLY A 522 -23.28 20.57 -1.96
N SER A 523 -23.25 21.65 -1.17
CA SER A 523 -22.49 21.73 0.08
C SER A 523 -23.32 21.26 1.28
N LEU A 524 -22.66 20.57 2.22
CA LEU A 524 -23.09 20.43 3.60
C LEU A 524 -22.27 21.40 4.47
N THR A 525 -22.88 22.52 4.88
CA THR A 525 -22.28 23.42 5.87
C THR A 525 -22.73 23.00 7.26
N ILE A 526 -21.81 22.48 8.06
CA ILE A 526 -21.98 22.19 9.48
C ILE A 526 -21.60 23.46 10.25
N ILE A 527 -22.51 23.95 11.09
CA ILE A 527 -22.25 25.06 12.02
C ILE A 527 -22.07 24.45 13.42
N PRO A 528 -20.83 24.26 13.89
CA PRO A 528 -20.58 23.67 15.20
C PRO A 528 -20.85 24.65 16.34
N ASN A 529 -21.55 24.17 17.36
CA ASN A 529 -21.94 24.93 18.54
C ASN A 529 -21.95 24.03 19.78
N GLY A 530 -21.45 24.54 20.91
CA GLY A 530 -21.30 23.79 22.16
C GLY A 530 -19.92 23.12 22.33
N SER A 531 -19.73 22.45 23.47
CA SER A 531 -18.47 21.76 23.84
C SER A 531 -18.68 20.36 24.43
N ASP A 532 -19.93 19.95 24.64
CA ASP A 532 -20.25 18.66 25.24
C ASP A 532 -20.09 17.54 24.21
N PRO A 533 -19.53 16.36 24.58
CA PRO A 533 -19.43 15.23 23.68
C PRO A 533 -20.79 14.83 23.11
N THR A 534 -20.84 14.48 21.83
CA THR A 534 -22.08 13.92 21.27
C THR A 534 -22.42 12.59 21.94
N THR A 535 -23.71 12.35 22.11
CA THR A 535 -24.25 11.10 22.65
C THR A 535 -24.93 10.25 21.57
N ARG A 536 -24.81 10.65 20.30
CA ARG A 536 -25.31 9.90 19.14
C ARG A 536 -24.51 8.60 18.97
N THR A 537 -25.18 7.52 18.59
CA THR A 537 -24.55 6.23 18.26
C THR A 537 -23.66 6.37 17.02
N SER A 538 -24.13 7.06 15.99
CA SER A 538 -23.33 7.35 14.79
C SER A 538 -23.77 8.62 14.07
N ILE A 539 -22.83 9.20 13.34
CA ILE A 539 -23.04 10.38 12.48
C ILE A 539 -22.48 10.06 11.09
N THR A 540 -23.30 10.24 10.06
CA THR A 540 -22.93 10.00 8.66
C THR A 540 -23.23 11.21 7.80
N ALA A 541 -22.33 11.53 6.87
CA ALA A 541 -22.50 12.61 5.91
C ALA A 541 -21.95 12.26 4.52
N ASP A 542 -22.65 12.70 3.47
CA ASP A 542 -22.27 12.58 2.07
C ASP A 542 -22.60 13.91 1.35
N ALA A 543 -21.61 14.59 0.76
CA ALA A 543 -21.82 15.86 0.07
C ALA A 543 -20.80 16.15 -1.04
N GLY A 544 -21.11 17.08 -1.95
CA GLY A 544 -20.14 17.60 -2.93
C GLY A 544 -18.98 18.36 -2.27
N THR A 545 -19.28 19.05 -1.16
CA THR A 545 -18.34 19.68 -0.21
C THR A 545 -18.87 19.47 1.20
N ILE A 546 -18.00 19.20 2.19
CA ILE A 546 -18.35 19.28 3.61
C ILE A 546 -17.57 20.44 4.23
N ASP A 547 -18.27 21.41 4.80
CA ASP A 547 -17.70 22.66 5.34
C ASP A 547 -18.09 22.85 6.82
N PHE A 548 -17.09 22.80 7.72
CA PHE A 548 -17.27 23.12 9.13
C PHE A 548 -17.01 24.61 9.36
N ASN A 549 -18.07 25.40 9.22
CA ASN A 549 -18.04 26.85 9.36
C ASN A 549 -17.89 27.26 10.84
N SER A 550 -16.66 27.22 11.33
CA SER A 550 -16.28 27.65 12.68
C SER A 550 -15.21 28.73 12.66
N SER A 551 -15.44 29.82 13.39
CA SER A 551 -14.52 30.96 13.52
C SER A 551 -13.51 30.84 14.67
N SER A 552 -13.55 29.72 15.39
CA SER A 552 -12.68 29.39 16.53
C SER A 552 -12.48 27.88 16.60
N LEU A 553 -11.48 27.39 17.35
CA LEU A 553 -11.30 25.96 17.57
C LEU A 553 -12.57 25.32 18.16
N PHE A 554 -13.05 24.25 17.52
CA PHE A 554 -14.15 23.41 17.98
C PHE A 554 -13.66 21.98 18.22
N HIS A 555 -14.00 21.42 19.38
CA HIS A 555 -13.65 20.05 19.75
C HIS A 555 -14.82 19.13 19.41
N PHE A 556 -14.82 18.52 18.22
CA PHE A 556 -15.85 17.57 17.82
C PHE A 556 -15.62 16.22 18.50
N ASN A 557 -16.10 16.10 19.74
CA ASN A 557 -15.90 14.91 20.56
C ASN A 557 -17.05 13.91 20.39
N PHE A 558 -16.73 12.78 19.75
CA PHE A 558 -17.61 11.62 19.50
C PHE A 558 -17.07 10.37 20.19
N SER A 559 -16.37 10.52 21.32
CA SER A 559 -15.81 9.40 22.10
C SER A 559 -16.87 8.41 22.64
N ASN A 560 -18.16 8.77 22.60
CA ASN A 560 -19.30 7.91 22.97
C ASN A 560 -20.03 7.29 21.76
N SER A 561 -19.59 7.57 20.53
CA SER A 561 -20.17 7.06 19.29
C SER A 561 -19.45 5.79 18.82
N ASP A 562 -20.16 4.90 18.14
CA ASP A 562 -19.58 3.73 17.49
C ASP A 562 -18.66 4.13 16.33
N PHE A 563 -19.06 5.14 15.55
CA PHE A 563 -18.29 5.72 14.44
C PHE A 563 -18.83 7.08 13.98
N VAL A 564 -17.98 7.84 13.29
CA VAL A 564 -18.35 9.03 12.50
C VAL A 564 -17.79 8.85 11.08
N SER A 565 -18.61 9.06 10.05
CA SER A 565 -18.20 8.88 8.65
C SER A 565 -18.63 10.05 7.78
N LEU A 566 -17.66 10.81 7.27
CA LEU A 566 -17.86 11.96 6.40
C LEU A 566 -17.26 11.67 5.02
N SER A 567 -18.05 11.81 3.96
CA SER A 567 -17.65 11.59 2.57
C SER A 567 -17.88 12.85 1.75
N ALA A 568 -16.83 13.36 1.10
CA ALA A 568 -16.90 14.53 0.23
C ALA A 568 -16.57 14.18 -1.23
N GLY A 569 -17.26 14.85 -2.16
CA GLY A 569 -16.88 14.92 -3.56
C GLY A 569 -15.67 15.84 -3.80
N ALA A 570 -15.49 16.27 -5.04
CA ALA A 570 -14.33 17.05 -5.47
C ALA A 570 -14.18 18.45 -4.80
N GLY A 571 -15.18 18.93 -4.07
CA GLY A 571 -15.09 20.15 -3.25
C GLY A 571 -14.42 19.93 -1.88
N GLY A 572 -14.24 18.68 -1.48
CA GLY A 572 -13.43 18.27 -0.34
C GLY A 572 -14.06 18.50 1.04
N ILE A 573 -13.26 18.21 2.08
CA ILE A 573 -13.61 18.45 3.49
C ILE A 573 -12.85 19.66 3.99
N GLN A 574 -13.57 20.67 4.46
CA GLN A 574 -13.06 21.93 4.99
C GLN A 574 -13.35 21.99 6.50
N ALA A 575 -12.36 21.66 7.32
CA ALA A 575 -12.46 21.67 8.78
C ALA A 575 -11.22 22.27 9.48
N PRO A 576 -10.68 23.42 9.02
CA PRO A 576 -9.38 23.97 9.46
C PRO A 576 -9.33 24.41 10.94
N ASN A 577 -10.48 24.46 11.62
CA ASN A 577 -10.66 24.84 13.02
C ASN A 577 -11.33 23.72 13.86
N VAL A 578 -11.25 22.44 13.46
CA VAL A 578 -11.90 21.32 14.19
C VAL A 578 -10.90 20.26 14.65
N GLU A 579 -10.84 20.01 15.96
CA GLU A 579 -10.22 18.80 16.55
C GLU A 579 -11.28 17.67 16.55
N PHE A 580 -11.02 16.58 15.84
CA PHE A 580 -11.90 15.39 15.85
C PHE A 580 -11.42 14.41 16.94
N ILE A 581 -12.26 14.14 17.95
CA ILE A 581 -11.89 13.32 19.12
C ILE A 581 -12.82 12.10 19.25
N GLY A 582 -12.32 10.90 18.91
CA GLY A 582 -13.07 9.66 19.11
C GLY A 582 -12.60 8.47 18.25
N PRO A 583 -13.16 7.27 18.47
CA PRO A 583 -12.82 6.06 17.73
C PRO A 583 -13.46 6.05 16.32
N ASN A 584 -12.89 5.26 15.42
CA ASN A 584 -13.52 4.90 14.13
C ASN A 584 -13.91 6.08 13.23
N LEU A 585 -13.21 7.21 13.33
CA LEU A 585 -13.37 8.35 12.42
C LEU A 585 -13.06 7.95 10.98
N THR A 586 -13.99 8.16 10.07
CA THR A 586 -13.79 7.96 8.63
C THR A 586 -13.97 9.28 7.90
N LEU A 587 -12.91 9.76 7.26
CA LEU A 587 -12.93 10.92 6.36
C LEU A 587 -12.56 10.43 4.95
N ARG A 588 -13.45 10.63 3.97
CA ARG A 588 -13.20 10.30 2.56
C ARG A 588 -13.41 11.54 1.69
N SER A 589 -12.56 11.74 0.69
CA SER A 589 -12.64 12.92 -0.19
C SER A 589 -12.19 12.62 -1.62
N ASP A 590 -12.98 13.02 -2.61
CA ASP A 590 -12.51 13.10 -4.01
C ASP A 590 -11.65 14.34 -4.28
N GLY A 591 -11.65 15.32 -3.37
CA GLY A 591 -10.78 16.49 -3.37
C GLY A 591 -9.78 16.47 -2.21
N ASP A 592 -9.39 17.65 -1.73
CA ASP A 592 -8.53 17.81 -0.56
C ASP A 592 -9.28 17.56 0.77
N ILE A 593 -8.53 17.39 1.86
CA ILE A 593 -9.03 17.36 3.24
C ILE A 593 -8.20 18.34 4.08
N ASN A 594 -8.83 19.42 4.56
CA ASN A 594 -8.23 20.43 5.42
C ASN A 594 -8.76 20.28 6.86
N LEU A 595 -7.87 20.15 7.84
CA LEU A 595 -8.19 19.82 9.25
C LEU A 595 -7.52 20.81 10.22
N PHE A 596 -8.00 20.86 11.46
CA PHE A 596 -7.14 21.33 12.56
C PHE A 596 -6.35 20.14 13.10
N ASP A 597 -7.02 19.17 13.73
CA ASP A 597 -6.38 18.05 14.46
C ASP A 597 -7.28 16.80 14.44
N THR A 598 -6.70 15.61 14.53
CA THR A 598 -7.45 14.35 14.70
C THR A 598 -6.79 13.48 15.79
N ARG A 599 -7.59 13.03 16.76
CA ARG A 599 -7.06 12.45 17.99
C ARG A 599 -7.72 11.12 18.37
N LEU A 600 -6.90 10.08 18.49
CA LEU A 600 -7.35 8.74 18.85
C LEU A 600 -7.62 8.60 20.35
N PRO A 601 -8.67 7.85 20.75
CA PRO A 601 -8.88 7.49 22.15
C PRO A 601 -7.77 6.53 22.62
N SER A 602 -7.36 6.67 23.88
CA SER A 602 -6.33 5.82 24.48
C SER A 602 -6.86 5.02 25.67
N VAL A 603 -6.41 3.76 25.78
CA VAL A 603 -6.72 2.86 26.89
C VAL A 603 -5.42 2.47 27.56
N ARG A 604 -5.28 2.78 28.86
CA ARG A 604 -4.05 2.60 29.64
C ARG A 604 -2.82 3.27 28.97
N GLY A 605 -3.03 4.42 28.33
CA GLY A 605 -1.99 5.19 27.64
C GLY A 605 -1.54 4.64 26.28
N GLN A 606 -2.20 3.61 25.74
CA GLN A 606 -1.99 3.12 24.37
C GLN A 606 -3.15 3.58 23.47
N PRO A 607 -2.89 4.16 22.28
CA PRO A 607 -3.95 4.52 21.34
C PRO A 607 -4.63 3.28 20.76
N ILE A 608 -5.93 3.37 20.51
CA ILE A 608 -6.65 2.35 19.70
C ILE A 608 -6.61 2.80 18.25
N PHE A 609 -5.70 2.24 17.46
CA PHE A 609 -5.63 2.46 16.01
C PHE A 609 -6.96 2.05 15.35
N SER A 610 -7.74 3.06 15.01
CA SER A 610 -9.04 2.96 14.36
C SER A 610 -9.21 4.12 13.38
N GLY A 611 -10.22 4.04 12.52
CA GLY A 611 -10.50 5.09 11.54
C GLY A 611 -9.64 5.06 10.27
N LEU A 612 -9.95 6.00 9.37
CA LEU A 612 -9.41 6.14 8.03
C LEU A 612 -9.51 7.60 7.60
N ILE A 613 -8.44 8.16 7.05
CA ILE A 613 -8.45 9.46 6.38
C ILE A 613 -7.88 9.23 4.97
N ASP A 614 -8.72 9.43 3.95
CA ASP A 614 -8.48 8.97 2.58
C ASP A 614 -8.91 10.05 1.56
N ALA A 615 -7.95 10.70 0.91
CA ALA A 615 -8.16 11.78 -0.05
C ALA A 615 -7.60 11.41 -1.43
N ASN A 616 -8.37 11.63 -2.49
CA ASN A 616 -7.84 11.64 -3.86
C ASN A 616 -7.01 12.91 -4.13
N GLY A 617 -7.30 14.01 -3.41
CA GLY A 617 -6.44 15.19 -3.31
C GLY A 617 -5.36 15.07 -2.22
N SER A 618 -4.99 16.20 -1.64
CA SER A 618 -4.02 16.34 -0.55
C SER A 618 -4.68 16.38 0.82
N ILE A 619 -3.91 16.14 1.88
CA ILE A 619 -4.35 16.27 3.29
C ILE A 619 -3.48 17.33 3.98
N PHE A 620 -4.13 18.32 4.60
CA PHE A 620 -3.46 19.38 5.34
C PHE A 620 -4.04 19.49 6.77
N ALA A 621 -3.17 19.55 7.79
CA ALA A 621 -3.55 19.75 9.18
C ALA A 621 -2.70 20.85 9.87
N ASN A 622 -3.29 21.52 10.86
CA ASN A 622 -2.64 22.58 11.65
C ASN A 622 -2.05 22.07 12.98
N GLY A 623 -2.58 20.98 13.52
CA GLY A 623 -2.17 20.29 14.75
C GLY A 623 -1.54 18.92 14.44
N ASP A 624 -2.04 17.87 15.10
CA ASP A 624 -1.63 16.47 14.87
C ASP A 624 -2.63 15.70 13.96
N ILE A 625 -2.15 14.65 13.27
CA ILE A 625 -3.00 13.64 12.61
C ILE A 625 -2.83 12.27 13.27
N GLN A 626 -3.90 11.72 13.85
CA GLN A 626 -3.93 10.40 14.47
C GLN A 626 -5.06 9.52 13.90
N THR A 627 -4.71 8.42 13.24
CA THR A 627 -5.65 7.51 12.53
C THR A 627 -5.05 6.10 12.42
N ALA A 628 -5.81 5.07 12.05
CA ALA A 628 -5.19 3.79 11.65
C ALA A 628 -4.53 3.90 10.26
N VAL A 629 -5.20 4.53 9.30
CA VAL A 629 -4.76 4.64 7.91
C VAL A 629 -4.89 6.08 7.43
N LEU A 630 -3.82 6.59 6.81
CA LEU A 630 -3.72 7.92 6.24
C LEU A 630 -3.25 7.83 4.79
N THR A 631 -4.09 8.27 3.84
CA THR A 631 -3.82 8.16 2.40
C THR A 631 -4.19 9.44 1.67
N ALA A 632 -3.28 9.96 0.85
CA ALA A 632 -3.50 11.08 -0.06
C ALA A 632 -3.02 10.74 -1.49
N GLY A 633 -3.78 11.14 -2.50
CA GLY A 633 -3.32 11.16 -3.90
C GLY A 633 -2.33 12.31 -4.17
N GLY A 634 -2.48 13.41 -3.42
CA GLY A 634 -1.56 14.55 -3.39
C GLY A 634 -0.57 14.48 -2.22
N ASP A 635 -0.28 15.64 -1.62
CA ASP A 635 0.61 15.77 -0.46
C ASP A 635 -0.10 15.40 0.86
N ILE A 636 0.68 15.03 1.88
CA ILE A 636 0.27 15.03 3.29
C ILE A 636 1.15 16.04 4.03
N SER A 637 0.57 17.11 4.58
CA SER A 637 1.30 18.07 5.40
C SER A 637 0.60 18.37 6.71
N ASP A 638 1.39 18.45 7.77
CA ASP A 638 0.93 18.48 9.16
C ASP A 638 1.78 19.47 9.99
N GLY A 639 1.17 20.07 11.02
CA GLY A 639 1.82 21.08 11.86
C GLY A 639 2.64 20.50 13.02
N GLY A 640 2.38 19.25 13.40
CA GLY A 640 2.89 18.59 14.60
C GLY A 640 3.27 17.14 14.34
N LEU A 641 2.48 16.22 14.87
CA LEU A 641 2.69 14.77 14.79
C LEU A 641 1.72 14.10 13.81
N ILE A 642 2.26 13.49 12.76
CA ILE A 642 1.56 12.41 12.02
C ILE A 642 1.82 11.08 12.73
N PHE A 643 0.75 10.40 13.16
CA PHE A 643 0.82 9.10 13.83
C PHE A 643 -0.25 8.13 13.33
N ALA A 644 0.16 7.15 12.52
CA ALA A 644 -0.74 6.13 11.99
C ALA A 644 -0.10 4.74 11.95
N ARG A 645 -0.85 3.71 11.51
CA ARG A 645 -0.26 2.40 11.16
C ARG A 645 0.34 2.46 9.76
N GLU A 646 -0.43 2.95 8.79
CA GLU A 646 -0.06 3.07 7.38
C GLU A 646 -0.22 4.53 6.92
N ILE A 647 0.80 5.04 6.22
CA ILE A 647 0.85 6.41 5.69
C ILE A 647 1.28 6.35 4.22
N SER A 648 0.46 6.88 3.31
CA SER A 648 0.76 6.91 1.87
C SER A 648 0.39 8.23 1.21
N ALA A 649 1.36 8.89 0.56
CA ALA A 649 1.14 10.07 -0.28
C ALA A 649 1.55 9.78 -1.73
N GLY A 650 0.75 10.23 -2.70
CA GLY A 650 1.20 10.32 -4.10
C GLY A 650 2.21 11.45 -4.31
N GLY A 651 2.09 12.53 -3.55
CA GLY A 651 3.06 13.60 -3.39
C GLY A 651 4.02 13.38 -2.22
N ASN A 652 4.26 14.44 -1.47
CA ASN A 652 5.19 14.52 -0.34
C ASN A 652 4.53 14.15 0.99
N ILE A 653 5.34 13.85 2.02
CA ILE A 653 4.89 13.80 3.43
C ILE A 653 5.75 14.76 4.26
N SER A 654 5.13 15.71 4.97
CA SER A 654 5.84 16.65 5.86
C SER A 654 5.14 16.89 7.20
N ALA A 655 5.88 16.81 8.29
CA ALA A 655 5.41 17.12 9.65
C ALA A 655 6.57 17.58 10.56
N HIS A 656 6.31 17.89 11.83
CA HIS A 656 7.38 18.01 12.82
C HIS A 656 7.96 16.63 13.19
N GLN A 657 7.11 15.64 13.42
CA GLN A 657 7.44 14.24 13.72
C GLN A 657 6.51 13.30 12.93
N ILE A 658 7.04 12.16 12.44
CA ILE A 658 6.25 11.20 11.65
C ILE A 658 6.45 9.79 12.22
N ILE A 659 5.36 9.13 12.61
CA ILE A 659 5.38 7.80 13.23
C ILE A 659 4.45 6.84 12.47
N ALA A 660 5.01 5.77 11.91
CA ALA A 660 4.28 4.62 11.41
C ALA A 660 4.41 3.44 12.40
N ALA A 661 3.30 2.94 12.94
CA ALA A 661 3.30 1.93 14.01
C ALA A 661 2.53 0.66 13.62
N GLY A 662 3.28 -0.37 13.21
CA GLY A 662 2.75 -1.64 12.71
C GLY A 662 2.45 -1.68 11.20
N GLY A 663 3.00 -0.73 10.44
CA GLY A 663 2.85 -0.62 8.98
C GLY A 663 3.97 0.21 8.35
N SER A 664 3.76 0.66 7.11
CA SER A 664 4.78 1.34 6.28
C SER A 664 4.45 2.80 6.00
N MET A 665 5.47 3.55 5.56
CA MET A 665 5.38 4.95 5.15
C MET A 665 5.89 5.11 3.70
N ASN A 666 5.08 5.68 2.81
CA ASN A 666 5.37 5.76 1.38
C ASN A 666 5.00 7.13 0.80
N ALA A 667 5.93 7.79 0.12
CA ALA A 667 5.69 9.02 -0.63
C ALA A 667 6.18 8.87 -2.07
N GLY A 668 5.38 9.30 -3.05
CA GLY A 668 5.83 9.46 -4.44
C GLY A 668 6.83 10.62 -4.61
N GLY A 669 6.72 11.63 -3.74
CA GLY A 669 7.66 12.75 -3.61
C GLY A 669 8.61 12.60 -2.41
N ASN A 670 8.89 13.70 -1.74
CA ASN A 670 9.83 13.78 -0.62
C ASN A 670 9.18 13.34 0.71
N ILE A 671 10.00 12.99 1.70
CA ILE A 671 9.56 12.85 3.11
C ILE A 671 10.42 13.75 3.99
N SER A 672 9.80 14.53 4.88
CA SER A 672 10.48 15.50 5.73
C SER A 672 9.92 15.56 7.15
N SER A 673 10.71 15.20 8.17
CA SER A 673 10.43 15.56 9.57
C SER A 673 11.29 16.75 10.00
N GLY A 674 10.65 17.86 10.37
CA GLY A 674 11.29 19.18 10.49
C GLY A 674 12.44 19.25 11.50
N SER A 675 12.18 18.90 12.76
CA SER A 675 13.23 18.69 13.77
C SER A 675 12.96 17.51 14.72
N GLY A 676 11.75 16.95 14.69
CA GLY A 676 11.46 15.65 15.27
C GLY A 676 11.95 14.48 14.40
N PRO A 677 11.86 13.24 14.90
CA PRO A 677 12.32 12.04 14.20
C PRO A 677 11.29 11.48 13.19
N ILE A 678 11.74 10.50 12.41
CA ILE A 678 10.89 9.54 11.70
C ILE A 678 10.99 8.19 12.40
N GLU A 679 9.86 7.58 12.76
CA GLU A 679 9.82 6.31 13.51
C GLU A 679 9.00 5.22 12.78
N LEU A 680 9.62 4.06 12.55
CA LEU A 680 8.98 2.82 12.12
C LEU A 680 8.88 1.85 13.31
N ARG A 681 7.75 1.87 14.00
CA ARG A 681 7.51 1.11 15.25
C ARG A 681 6.77 -0.19 14.94
N SER A 682 6.96 -1.22 15.78
CA SER A 682 6.02 -2.33 15.87
C SER A 682 4.74 -1.87 16.61
N GLY A 683 3.59 -2.43 16.26
CA GLY A 683 2.30 -1.98 16.79
C GLY A 683 1.21 -3.04 16.63
N GLY A 684 0.37 -3.24 17.65
CA GLY A 684 -0.75 -4.18 17.59
C GLY A 684 -0.39 -5.66 17.37
N GLY A 685 0.89 -6.03 17.50
CA GLY A 685 1.41 -7.36 17.13
C GLY A 685 1.97 -7.45 15.70
N ALA A 686 1.81 -6.41 14.88
CA ALA A 686 2.45 -6.29 13.58
C ALA A 686 3.91 -5.77 13.70
N PRO A 687 4.82 -6.23 12.82
CA PRO A 687 6.18 -5.69 12.74
C PRO A 687 6.19 -4.26 12.19
N SER A 688 7.30 -3.55 12.39
CA SER A 688 7.57 -2.30 11.68
C SER A 688 7.71 -2.55 10.18
N GLY A 689 7.05 -1.73 9.35
CA GLY A 689 7.16 -1.80 7.89
C GLY A 689 8.39 -1.08 7.33
N ASN A 690 8.27 -0.58 6.10
CA ASN A 690 9.34 0.10 5.37
C ASN A 690 9.09 1.61 5.25
N LEU A 691 10.14 2.35 4.90
CA LEU A 691 10.11 3.77 4.57
C LEU A 691 10.54 3.96 3.10
N THR A 692 9.69 4.57 2.29
CA THR A 692 9.98 4.84 0.87
C THR A 692 9.66 6.29 0.52
N ALA A 693 10.67 7.03 0.01
CA ALA A 693 10.51 8.34 -0.60
C ALA A 693 10.95 8.27 -2.07
N GLY A 694 10.07 8.68 -3.00
CA GLY A 694 10.42 8.78 -4.42
C GLY A 694 11.39 9.94 -4.72
N GLY A 695 11.36 10.99 -3.90
CA GLY A 695 12.30 12.10 -3.89
C GLY A 695 13.34 12.01 -2.77
N ASP A 696 13.65 13.15 -2.15
CA ASP A 696 14.57 13.29 -1.02
C ASP A 696 13.93 12.83 0.31
N LEU A 697 14.77 12.43 1.27
CA LEU A 697 14.38 12.06 2.64
C LEU A 697 15.16 12.92 3.65
N PHE A 698 14.46 13.77 4.40
CA PHE A 698 15.01 14.58 5.49
C PHE A 698 14.41 14.18 6.84
N ALA A 699 15.26 13.97 7.84
CA ALA A 699 14.81 13.61 9.19
C ALA A 699 15.62 14.35 10.26
N GLY A 700 15.15 15.52 10.71
CA GLY A 700 15.90 16.39 11.63
C GLY A 700 16.26 15.75 12.97
N GLY A 701 15.39 14.88 13.51
CA GLY A 701 15.61 14.12 14.74
C GLY A 701 16.30 12.75 14.56
N GLY A 702 16.54 12.31 13.32
CA GLY A 702 17.02 10.96 13.00
C GLY A 702 15.92 9.98 12.59
N ILE A 703 16.32 8.83 12.04
CA ILE A 703 15.40 7.78 11.56
C ILE A 703 15.53 6.55 12.45
N PHE A 704 14.42 6.14 13.06
CA PHE A 704 14.36 5.02 14.01
C PHE A 704 13.49 3.90 13.43
N SER A 705 13.95 2.65 13.57
CA SER A 705 13.18 1.46 13.23
C SER A 705 13.53 0.30 14.15
N GLY A 706 12.83 -0.82 14.01
CA GLY A 706 13.21 -2.09 14.65
C GLY A 706 14.53 -2.72 14.16
N GLY A 707 15.25 -2.07 13.23
CA GLY A 707 16.41 -2.67 12.56
C GLY A 707 16.00 -3.64 11.45
N ALA A 708 16.82 -4.65 11.16
CA ALA A 708 16.48 -5.68 10.18
C ALA A 708 15.18 -6.42 10.58
N PRO A 709 14.22 -6.65 9.65
CA PRO A 709 14.36 -6.60 8.19
C PRO A 709 13.92 -5.29 7.51
N THR A 710 13.71 -4.18 8.24
CA THR A 710 13.18 -2.93 7.65
C THR A 710 14.08 -2.37 6.54
N ALA A 711 13.45 -1.79 5.51
CA ALA A 711 14.13 -1.12 4.41
C ALA A 711 13.79 0.38 4.37
N ILE A 712 14.82 1.20 4.14
CA ILE A 712 14.70 2.62 3.77
C ILE A 712 15.08 2.73 2.30
N THR A 713 14.18 3.25 1.46
CA THR A 713 14.40 3.48 0.03
C THR A 713 14.18 4.97 -0.28
N VAL A 714 15.15 5.61 -0.93
CA VAL A 714 15.14 7.04 -1.26
C VAL A 714 15.57 7.21 -2.71
N GLY A 715 14.72 7.80 -3.55
CA GLY A 715 15.04 8.05 -4.96
C GLY A 715 16.05 9.20 -5.14
N GLY A 716 15.95 10.23 -4.31
CA GLY A 716 16.89 11.34 -4.19
C GLY A 716 17.96 11.10 -3.12
N ASN A 717 18.19 12.12 -2.29
CA ASN A 717 19.21 12.20 -1.25
C ASN A 717 18.62 11.93 0.14
N LEU A 718 19.41 11.39 1.06
CA LEU A 718 19.04 11.18 2.46
C LEU A 718 19.83 12.15 3.35
N SER A 719 19.17 12.87 4.26
CA SER A 719 19.81 13.74 5.26
C SER A 719 19.24 13.54 6.66
N ALA A 720 20.05 12.99 7.57
CA ALA A 720 19.69 12.75 8.98
C ALA A 720 20.92 12.88 9.91
N PRO A 721 20.77 13.08 11.23
CA PRO A 721 21.88 13.00 12.18
C PRO A 721 22.34 11.55 12.47
N GLY A 722 21.48 10.57 12.18
CA GLY A 722 21.74 9.14 12.32
C GLY A 722 20.51 8.31 11.92
N LEU A 723 20.70 7.00 11.68
CA LEU A 723 19.62 6.10 11.29
C LEU A 723 19.78 4.67 11.83
N VAL A 724 18.66 3.95 11.92
CA VAL A 724 18.58 2.51 12.18
C VAL A 724 17.69 1.85 11.12
N ALA A 725 18.18 0.82 10.42
CA ALA A 725 17.45 0.03 9.43
C ALA A 725 18.09 -1.35 9.22
N GLY A 726 17.42 -2.25 8.50
CA GLY A 726 18.08 -3.44 7.94
C GLY A 726 18.88 -3.10 6.68
N THR A 727 18.20 -2.51 5.70
CA THR A 727 18.76 -2.11 4.39
C THR A 727 18.46 -0.65 4.11
N VAL A 728 19.42 0.07 3.52
CA VAL A 728 19.26 1.45 3.07
C VAL A 728 19.71 1.57 1.61
N SER A 729 18.84 2.11 0.76
CA SER A 729 19.13 2.38 -0.66
C SER A 729 18.80 3.84 -0.98
N VAL A 730 19.80 4.60 -1.43
CA VAL A 730 19.70 6.03 -1.74
C VAL A 730 20.19 6.28 -3.16
N GLY A 731 19.41 6.95 -4.01
CA GLY A 731 19.80 7.25 -5.39
C GLY A 731 20.90 8.32 -5.50
N GLY A 732 20.85 9.34 -4.64
CA GLY A 732 21.81 10.42 -4.53
C GLY A 732 22.78 10.28 -3.34
N GLU A 733 23.04 11.38 -2.65
CA GLU A 733 23.91 11.41 -1.46
C GLU A 733 23.19 10.88 -0.21
N MET A 734 23.86 10.00 0.54
CA MET A 734 23.54 9.71 1.93
C MET A 734 24.37 10.60 2.85
N LYS A 735 23.75 11.63 3.42
CA LYS A 735 24.37 12.59 4.34
C LYS A 735 23.97 12.29 5.78
N ILE A 736 24.97 11.93 6.60
CA ILE A 736 24.80 11.69 8.03
C ILE A 736 25.52 12.81 8.79
N ALA A 737 24.75 13.77 9.31
CA ALA A 737 25.30 15.01 9.86
C ALA A 737 24.78 15.27 11.28
N ASN A 738 25.58 14.91 12.28
CA ASN A 738 25.23 15.10 13.69
C ASN A 738 25.46 16.56 14.13
N ILE A 739 24.54 17.43 13.72
CA ILE A 739 24.55 18.87 14.03
C ILE A 739 23.61 19.26 15.19
N THR A 740 22.69 18.37 15.56
CA THR A 740 21.65 18.60 16.58
C THR A 740 21.96 17.95 17.94
N GLY A 741 22.95 17.06 18.04
CA GLY A 741 23.30 16.37 19.29
C GLY A 741 22.30 15.27 19.69
N THR A 742 21.54 14.74 18.73
CA THR A 742 20.50 13.72 18.94
C THR A 742 21.07 12.35 19.37
N SER A 743 20.22 11.56 20.02
CA SER A 743 20.55 10.27 20.64
C SER A 743 21.18 9.23 19.71
N VAL A 744 20.86 9.27 18.41
CA VAL A 744 21.52 8.45 17.38
C VAL A 744 22.56 9.31 16.66
N SER A 745 23.82 8.89 16.75
CA SER A 745 24.98 9.59 16.19
C SER A 745 25.69 8.79 15.08
N GLY A 746 25.03 7.77 14.50
CA GLY A 746 25.66 6.88 13.53
C GLY A 746 24.64 6.12 12.68
N VAL A 747 25.13 5.14 11.94
CA VAL A 747 24.33 4.33 11.00
C VAL A 747 24.32 2.87 11.46
N ALA A 748 23.17 2.38 11.92
CA ALA A 748 22.96 0.96 12.17
C ALA A 748 22.24 0.33 10.96
N ALA A 749 22.98 -0.44 10.14
CA ALA A 749 22.49 -1.05 8.92
C ALA A 749 23.33 -2.28 8.51
N ASN A 750 22.71 -3.27 7.87
CA ASN A 750 23.41 -4.45 7.32
C ASN A 750 23.81 -4.23 5.86
N THR A 751 23.01 -3.50 5.09
CA THR A 751 23.29 -3.22 3.68
C THR A 751 23.03 -1.75 3.37
N ILE A 752 24.03 -1.09 2.78
CA ILE A 752 23.99 0.31 2.37
C ILE A 752 24.35 0.37 0.88
N ASN A 753 23.48 0.99 0.08
CA ASN A 753 23.73 1.36 -1.30
C ASN A 753 23.43 2.86 -1.47
N ALA A 754 24.39 3.65 -1.93
CA ALA A 754 24.24 5.10 -2.10
C ALA A 754 25.05 5.63 -3.30
N GLY A 755 24.64 6.73 -3.92
CA GLY A 755 25.45 7.40 -4.95
C GLY A 755 26.76 7.94 -4.38
N SER A 756 26.66 8.65 -3.26
CA SER A 756 27.78 9.07 -2.39
C SER A 756 27.38 8.94 -0.91
N ILE A 757 28.35 8.91 0.00
CA ILE A 757 28.11 8.95 1.45
C ILE A 757 28.97 10.06 2.06
N LEU A 758 28.32 11.02 2.75
CA LEU A 758 28.95 12.14 3.43
C LEU A 758 28.69 12.08 4.95
N MET A 759 29.75 11.83 5.72
CA MET A 759 29.68 11.65 7.18
C MET A 759 30.25 12.90 7.88
N ILE A 760 29.40 13.67 8.57
CA ILE A 760 29.80 14.91 9.26
C ILE A 760 29.66 14.71 10.77
N ASN A 761 30.80 14.63 11.46
CA ASN A 761 30.92 14.35 12.90
C ASN A 761 30.24 13.06 13.40
N ALA A 762 29.98 12.10 12.50
CA ALA A 762 29.26 10.86 12.77
C ALA A 762 30.24 9.74 13.22
N PRO A 763 30.27 9.32 14.51
CA PRO A 763 31.26 8.37 15.04
C PRO A 763 31.35 6.96 14.43
N ALA A 764 30.32 6.38 13.81
CA ALA A 764 30.40 4.98 13.35
C ALA A 764 29.33 4.50 12.36
N PHE A 765 29.68 3.43 11.64
CA PHE A 765 28.76 2.43 11.08
C PHE A 765 28.73 1.18 11.97
N PHE A 766 27.55 0.59 12.16
CA PHE A 766 27.33 -0.63 12.92
C PHE A 766 26.48 -1.63 12.11
N PRO A 767 26.88 -2.90 11.97
CA PRO A 767 25.97 -3.97 11.57
C PRO A 767 24.91 -4.17 12.68
N ASN A 768 23.70 -4.61 12.33
CA ASN A 768 22.70 -4.95 13.35
C ASN A 768 23.09 -6.25 14.05
N TYR A 769 23.07 -6.23 15.39
CA TYR A 769 23.26 -7.41 16.23
C TYR A 769 21.87 -8.03 16.51
N LEU A 770 21.67 -9.28 16.09
CA LEU A 770 20.46 -10.03 16.46
C LEU A 770 20.55 -10.47 17.92
N ILE A 771 19.42 -10.48 18.63
CA ILE A 771 19.38 -10.88 20.05
C ILE A 771 19.63 -12.39 20.17
N SER A 772 20.66 -12.78 20.92
CA SER A 772 20.88 -14.17 21.31
C SER A 772 19.76 -14.65 22.25
N ASN A 773 19.13 -15.76 21.88
CA ASN A 773 18.17 -16.50 22.72
C ASN A 773 18.83 -17.70 23.44
N ASP A 774 20.05 -18.08 23.03
CA ASP A 774 20.81 -19.24 23.51
C ASP A 774 21.87 -18.89 24.55
N ARG A 775 22.01 -17.61 24.91
CA ARG A 775 23.06 -17.04 25.77
C ARG A 775 24.49 -17.21 25.25
N ASN A 776 24.71 -17.45 23.96
CA ASN A 776 26.02 -17.32 23.34
C ASN A 776 26.26 -15.86 22.89
N GLY A 777 27.54 -15.48 22.79
CA GLY A 777 27.93 -14.21 22.18
C GLY A 777 27.54 -14.15 20.71
N VAL A 778 27.14 -12.97 20.25
CA VAL A 778 26.55 -12.74 18.94
C VAL A 778 27.65 -12.44 17.92
N THR A 779 27.70 -13.23 16.83
CA THR A 779 28.37 -12.84 15.59
C THR A 779 27.50 -11.77 14.90
N PRO A 780 28.04 -10.61 14.49
CA PRO A 780 27.26 -9.56 13.82
C PRO A 780 26.72 -10.02 12.46
N SER A 781 25.63 -9.40 12.00
CA SER A 781 25.18 -9.54 10.62
C SER A 781 26.28 -9.12 9.62
N ASP A 782 26.25 -9.69 8.41
CA ASP A 782 27.02 -9.19 7.28
C ASP A 782 26.79 -7.68 7.08
N PHE A 783 27.89 -6.95 6.85
CA PHE A 783 27.89 -5.52 6.56
C PHE A 783 28.39 -5.28 5.14
N ILE A 784 27.49 -4.85 4.26
CA ILE A 784 27.77 -4.57 2.85
C ILE A 784 27.53 -3.09 2.59
N LEU A 785 28.59 -2.34 2.25
CA LEU A 785 28.52 -0.94 1.85
C LEU A 785 28.98 -0.82 0.39
N THR A 786 28.12 -0.28 -0.47
CA THR A 786 28.43 0.01 -1.87
C THR A 786 28.12 1.48 -2.16
N THR A 787 29.10 2.23 -2.68
CA THR A 787 28.95 3.66 -2.98
C THR A 787 29.90 4.13 -4.07
N GLY A 788 29.59 5.22 -4.77
CA GLY A 788 30.54 5.92 -5.64
C GLY A 788 31.71 6.53 -4.86
N SER A 789 31.41 7.13 -3.71
CA SER A 789 32.39 7.68 -2.76
C SER A 789 31.91 7.61 -1.32
N LEU A 790 32.85 7.46 -0.38
CA LEU A 790 32.66 7.76 1.04
C LEU A 790 33.56 8.96 1.35
N THR A 791 33.10 9.91 2.17
CA THR A 791 33.89 11.06 2.60
C THR A 791 33.46 11.50 3.99
N SER A 792 34.43 11.81 4.84
CA SER A 792 34.20 12.11 6.26
C SER A 792 34.80 13.46 6.65
N VAL A 793 34.06 14.25 7.46
CA VAL A 793 34.40 15.64 7.79
C VAL A 793 34.20 15.95 9.27
N GLY A 794 35.20 16.60 9.87
CA GLY A 794 35.18 17.10 11.25
C GLY A 794 35.92 16.20 12.25
N PRO A 795 36.02 16.61 13.53
CA PRO A 795 36.78 15.91 14.58
C PRO A 795 36.30 14.49 14.96
N ARG A 796 35.23 13.97 14.33
CA ARG A 796 34.77 12.57 14.50
C ARG A 796 34.62 11.90 13.15
N ILE A 797 35.68 11.18 12.75
CA ILE A 797 35.70 10.32 11.56
C ILE A 797 35.13 8.93 11.93
N PRO A 798 34.17 8.37 11.17
CA PRO A 798 33.49 7.12 11.51
C PRO A 798 34.41 5.90 11.55
N MET A 799 34.20 5.01 12.51
CA MET A 799 34.75 3.65 12.48
C MET A 799 33.72 2.62 11.96
N ILE A 800 34.20 1.45 11.55
CA ILE A 800 33.35 0.27 11.33
C ILE A 800 33.68 -0.77 12.40
N ASN A 801 32.66 -1.21 13.14
CA ASN A 801 32.80 -2.16 14.24
C ASN A 801 31.85 -3.36 14.04
N ALA A 802 32.41 -4.46 13.53
CA ALA A 802 31.77 -5.77 13.43
C ALA A 802 32.48 -6.80 14.34
N ASN A 803 32.89 -6.39 15.55
CA ASN A 803 33.47 -7.32 16.52
C ASN A 803 32.38 -8.24 17.10
N GLY A 804 32.67 -9.54 17.22
CA GLY A 804 31.78 -10.48 17.93
C GLY A 804 31.60 -10.10 19.39
N THR A 805 30.40 -10.26 19.94
CA THR A 805 30.20 -9.97 21.37
C THR A 805 30.89 -11.03 22.22
N SER A 806 31.40 -10.62 23.38
CA SER A 806 31.89 -11.55 24.39
C SER A 806 30.82 -12.58 24.78
N ALA A 807 31.28 -13.73 25.29
CA ALA A 807 30.42 -14.70 25.96
C ALA A 807 29.72 -14.06 27.18
N PHE A 808 28.50 -14.52 27.45
CA PHE A 808 27.72 -14.15 28.64
C PHE A 808 28.27 -14.83 29.90
N SER A 809 27.87 -14.35 31.08
CA SER A 809 28.28 -14.88 32.39
C SER A 809 27.62 -16.23 32.75
N ASP A 810 27.73 -17.22 31.86
CA ASP A 810 27.21 -18.58 31.97
C ASP A 810 28.34 -19.57 31.64
N PRO A 811 28.54 -20.67 32.39
CA PRO A 811 29.58 -21.67 32.11
C PRO A 811 29.52 -22.32 30.73
N ASN A 812 28.39 -22.25 30.03
CA ASN A 812 28.23 -22.87 28.70
C ASN A 812 28.23 -21.84 27.55
N SER A 813 28.44 -20.56 27.85
CA SER A 813 28.43 -19.49 26.84
C SER A 813 29.73 -19.47 26.02
N ASN A 814 29.59 -19.59 24.71
CA ASN A 814 30.65 -19.38 23.73
C ASN A 814 30.62 -17.91 23.26
N PRO A 815 31.77 -17.31 22.90
CA PRO A 815 31.80 -15.96 22.31
C PRO A 815 31.35 -15.94 20.85
N GLY A 816 30.88 -14.78 20.39
CA GLY A 816 30.60 -14.53 18.97
C GLY A 816 31.88 -14.38 18.15
N SER A 817 31.81 -14.60 16.84
CA SER A 817 32.92 -14.33 15.91
C SER A 817 32.83 -12.91 15.33
N GLY A 818 33.92 -12.42 14.74
CA GLY A 818 33.86 -11.19 13.93
C GLY A 818 32.95 -11.37 12.71
N GLY A 819 32.24 -10.32 12.33
CA GLY A 819 31.32 -10.33 11.19
C GLY A 819 32.00 -10.21 9.82
N HIS A 820 31.22 -10.33 8.76
CA HIS A 820 31.69 -10.17 7.38
C HIS A 820 31.49 -8.74 6.89
N ILE A 821 32.57 -7.97 6.73
CA ILE A 821 32.59 -6.61 6.17
C ILE A 821 32.97 -6.67 4.69
N THR A 822 32.14 -6.08 3.82
CA THR A 822 32.41 -5.86 2.40
C THR A 822 32.19 -4.39 2.04
N LEU A 823 33.25 -3.72 1.57
CA LEU A 823 33.22 -2.33 1.09
C LEU A 823 33.51 -2.28 -0.41
N ASN A 824 32.59 -1.71 -1.19
CA ASN A 824 32.70 -1.53 -2.64
C ASN A 824 32.67 -0.04 -2.98
N ILE A 825 33.82 0.57 -3.26
CA ILE A 825 33.94 1.98 -3.65
C ILE A 825 34.09 2.08 -5.18
N LEU A 826 33.03 2.55 -5.85
CA LEU A 826 32.84 2.44 -7.29
C LEU A 826 33.44 3.59 -8.12
N GLY A 827 33.90 4.66 -7.47
CA GLY A 827 34.54 5.81 -8.15
C GLY A 827 35.78 6.32 -7.42
N ALA A 828 35.63 6.68 -6.16
CA ALA A 828 36.72 7.20 -5.33
C ALA A 828 37.71 6.11 -4.86
N GLY A 829 38.74 6.54 -4.13
CA GLY A 829 39.54 5.67 -3.27
C GLY A 829 38.91 5.48 -1.89
N LEU A 830 39.67 4.90 -0.96
CA LEU A 830 39.35 4.82 0.46
C LEU A 830 40.60 5.05 1.32
N THR A 831 40.55 6.01 2.23
CA THR A 831 41.59 6.25 3.23
C THR A 831 41.08 5.86 4.62
N VAL A 832 41.78 4.94 5.29
CA VAL A 832 41.51 4.58 6.69
C VAL A 832 42.58 5.22 7.57
N GLY A 833 42.23 6.30 8.26
CA GLY A 833 43.17 7.12 9.03
C GLY A 833 42.49 8.22 9.86
N PRO A 834 43.22 8.97 10.71
CA PRO A 834 42.62 9.93 11.65
C PRO A 834 41.99 11.16 10.98
N GLN A 835 42.29 11.36 9.69
CA GLN A 835 41.71 12.39 8.81
C GLN A 835 41.22 11.77 7.48
N GLY A 836 41.00 10.45 7.46
CA GLY A 836 40.53 9.71 6.29
C GLY A 836 39.01 9.63 6.20
N ASP A 837 38.52 8.75 5.32
CA ASP A 837 37.11 8.44 5.13
C ASP A 837 36.56 7.57 6.26
N LEU A 838 37.42 6.73 6.86
CA LEU A 838 37.16 5.94 8.06
C LEU A 838 38.32 6.09 9.05
N SER A 839 38.06 6.03 10.36
CA SER A 839 39.12 6.10 11.39
C SER A 839 39.73 4.74 11.70
N SER A 840 38.93 3.67 11.72
CA SER A 840 39.39 2.28 11.79
C SER A 840 38.32 1.30 11.29
N ILE A 841 38.74 0.06 11.02
CA ILE A 841 37.85 -1.06 10.68
C ILE A 841 38.23 -2.24 11.58
N THR A 842 37.27 -2.79 12.31
CA THR A 842 37.49 -3.93 13.21
C THR A 842 36.43 -5.01 13.03
N SER A 843 36.89 -6.26 12.90
CA SER A 843 36.05 -7.46 12.87
C SER A 843 36.72 -8.60 13.65
N ASN A 844 36.92 -8.38 14.95
CA ASN A 844 37.55 -9.35 15.84
C ASN A 844 36.55 -10.30 16.47
N GLY A 845 37.03 -11.46 16.92
CA GLY A 845 36.25 -12.36 17.76
C GLY A 845 35.94 -11.78 19.15
N GLY A 846 34.83 -12.24 19.73
CA GLY A 846 34.41 -11.93 21.08
C GLY A 846 35.23 -12.61 22.16
N ASN A 847 35.28 -12.03 23.35
CA ASN A 847 36.09 -12.52 24.46
C ASN A 847 35.41 -13.66 25.23
N PHE A 848 36.21 -14.58 25.77
CA PHE A 848 35.80 -15.66 26.68
C PHE A 848 34.99 -15.17 27.92
N ASN A 849 34.29 -16.09 28.60
CA ASN A 849 33.64 -15.84 29.90
C ASN A 849 34.46 -16.40 31.09
N PHE A 850 34.45 -15.67 32.21
CA PHE A 850 35.06 -16.06 33.49
C PHE A 850 34.22 -17.14 34.19
N GLY A 851 34.37 -18.39 33.74
CA GLY A 851 33.75 -19.57 34.38
C GLY A 851 33.24 -20.64 33.42
N GLY A 852 33.43 -20.48 32.11
CA GLY A 852 32.89 -21.41 31.11
C GLY A 852 33.90 -22.07 30.18
N ALA A 853 33.37 -22.80 29.19
CA ALA A 853 34.14 -23.49 28.16
C ALA A 853 35.13 -22.51 27.47
N TYR A 854 36.43 -22.77 27.65
CA TYR A 854 37.49 -21.80 27.37
C TYR A 854 37.80 -21.63 25.88
N GLY A 855 36.99 -20.83 25.19
CA GLY A 855 37.19 -20.36 23.82
C GLY A 855 37.23 -18.84 23.69
N GLY A 856 37.97 -18.34 22.70
CA GLY A 856 37.87 -16.98 22.16
C GLY A 856 37.25 -17.05 20.76
N GLY A 857 36.47 -16.05 20.35
CA GLY A 857 35.78 -16.07 19.05
C GLY A 857 36.75 -15.96 17.87
N ASN A 858 36.30 -16.40 16.69
CA ASN A 858 37.09 -16.28 15.46
C ASN A 858 37.17 -14.82 14.98
N GLY A 859 38.27 -14.46 14.33
CA GLY A 859 38.35 -13.25 13.52
C GLY A 859 37.40 -13.33 12.32
N GLY A 860 36.77 -12.21 11.97
CA GLY A 860 35.85 -12.12 10.84
C GLY A 860 36.57 -11.89 9.51
N THR A 861 35.84 -11.36 8.53
CA THR A 861 36.43 -11.02 7.22
C THR A 861 36.25 -9.54 6.88
N ILE A 862 37.27 -8.92 6.31
CA ILE A 862 37.25 -7.54 5.82
C ILE A 862 37.67 -7.54 4.36
N SER A 863 36.73 -7.26 3.46
CA SER A 863 36.98 -7.16 2.01
C SER A 863 36.75 -5.72 1.55
N ILE A 864 37.76 -5.10 0.95
CA ILE A 864 37.70 -3.75 0.41
C ILE A 864 38.08 -3.80 -1.07
N THR A 865 37.12 -3.49 -1.94
CA THR A 865 37.35 -3.25 -3.37
C THR A 865 37.10 -1.79 -3.69
N ALA A 866 38.07 -1.13 -4.32
CA ALA A 866 37.96 0.27 -4.73
C ALA A 866 38.38 0.43 -6.19
N MET A 867 37.73 1.33 -6.92
CA MET A 867 38.16 1.74 -8.26
C MET A 867 39.37 2.68 -8.19
N GLY A 868 39.39 3.59 -7.21
CA GLY A 868 40.53 4.42 -6.85
C GLY A 868 41.49 3.75 -5.84
N PRO A 869 42.42 4.52 -5.24
CA PRO A 869 43.46 3.98 -4.35
C PRO A 869 42.92 3.59 -2.97
N ILE A 870 43.62 2.68 -2.28
CA ILE A 870 43.33 2.29 -0.89
C ILE A 870 44.51 2.68 -0.01
N THR A 871 44.29 3.47 1.05
CA THR A 871 45.34 4.00 1.94
C THR A 871 45.12 3.63 3.42
N ILE A 872 46.07 2.82 3.89
CA ILE A 872 46.40 2.23 5.19
C ILE A 872 46.96 3.09 6.34
N ASP A 873 46.38 4.20 6.80
CA ASP A 873 47.02 5.11 7.78
C ASP A 873 46.65 4.86 9.27
N SER A 874 45.74 3.94 9.56
CA SER A 874 45.39 3.52 10.93
C SER A 874 45.06 2.03 11.01
N PRO A 875 45.14 1.40 12.21
CA PRO A 875 45.08 -0.05 12.32
C PRO A 875 43.77 -0.67 11.81
N ILE A 876 43.90 -1.84 11.20
CA ILE A 876 42.77 -2.71 10.83
C ILE A 876 42.97 -4.07 11.50
N GLU A 877 41.98 -4.52 12.28
CA GLU A 877 42.03 -5.78 13.02
C GLU A 877 40.90 -6.74 12.59
N ALA A 878 41.24 -7.99 12.30
CA ALA A 878 40.30 -9.10 12.15
C ALA A 878 40.83 -10.37 12.85
N THR A 879 41.22 -10.24 14.11
CA THR A 879 41.91 -11.28 14.90
C THR A 879 40.99 -11.91 15.95
N THR A 880 41.43 -13.04 16.52
CA THR A 880 40.69 -13.83 17.52
C THR A 880 40.38 -13.04 18.79
N GLY A 881 39.30 -13.43 19.46
CA GLY A 881 38.94 -12.89 20.77
C GLY A 881 39.99 -13.14 21.85
N ARG A 882 39.90 -12.40 22.96
CA ARG A 882 40.82 -12.60 24.10
C ARG A 882 40.48 -13.89 24.85
N VAL A 883 41.51 -14.45 25.49
CA VAL A 883 41.46 -15.57 26.44
C VAL A 883 42.23 -15.22 27.73
N LEU A 884 41.85 -15.80 28.88
CA LEU A 884 42.48 -15.52 30.18
C LEU A 884 43.78 -16.30 30.41
N ASP A 885 43.79 -17.57 30.01
CA ASP A 885 44.92 -18.47 30.22
C ASP A 885 46.00 -18.15 29.18
N GLY A 886 47.06 -17.47 29.63
CA GLY A 886 48.18 -17.09 28.78
C GLY A 886 48.89 -18.25 28.07
N THR A 887 48.69 -19.50 28.52
CA THR A 887 49.25 -20.70 27.86
C THR A 887 48.38 -21.19 26.70
N ARG A 888 47.10 -20.83 26.63
CA ARG A 888 46.15 -21.36 25.64
C ARG A 888 45.97 -20.46 24.42
N THR A 889 45.78 -21.10 23.28
CA THR A 889 45.38 -20.48 22.00
C THR A 889 43.92 -20.82 21.72
N ALA A 890 43.15 -19.91 21.13
CA ALA A 890 41.75 -20.17 20.75
C ALA A 890 41.30 -19.31 19.56
N GLY A 891 40.30 -19.82 18.84
CA GLY A 891 39.72 -19.17 17.67
C GLY A 891 40.62 -19.19 16.43
N ASP A 892 40.01 -18.94 15.28
CA ASP A 892 40.68 -18.84 13.99
C ASP A 892 41.01 -17.38 13.64
N GLY A 893 42.18 -17.14 13.07
CA GLY A 893 42.52 -15.84 12.49
C GLY A 893 41.58 -15.48 11.32
N GLY A 894 41.23 -14.21 11.19
CA GLY A 894 40.32 -13.72 10.15
C GLY A 894 40.98 -13.57 8.78
N ALA A 895 40.26 -12.95 7.84
CA ALA A 895 40.74 -12.68 6.49
C ALA A 895 40.56 -11.22 6.07
N ILE A 896 41.64 -10.55 5.70
CA ILE A 896 41.67 -9.14 5.26
C ILE A 896 42.12 -9.08 3.80
N THR A 897 41.31 -8.48 2.92
CA THR A 897 41.59 -8.36 1.49
C THR A 897 41.39 -6.93 1.01
N PHE A 898 42.41 -6.34 0.38
CA PHE A 898 42.35 -5.04 -0.28
C PHE A 898 42.62 -5.20 -1.77
N ASN A 899 41.72 -4.71 -2.61
CA ASN A 899 41.74 -4.86 -4.07
C ASN A 899 41.44 -3.51 -4.74
N SER A 900 42.48 -2.72 -5.03
CA SER A 900 42.31 -1.55 -5.90
C SER A 900 42.35 -2.01 -7.36
N VAL A 901 41.26 -1.75 -8.10
CA VAL A 901 41.05 -2.30 -9.45
C VAL A 901 42.02 -1.67 -10.45
N ASN A 902 42.21 -0.35 -10.39
CA ASN A 902 43.02 0.41 -11.35
C ASN A 902 44.05 1.36 -10.70
N ASP A 903 44.18 1.38 -9.37
CA ASP A 903 45.05 2.31 -8.65
C ASP A 903 45.82 1.62 -7.49
N ALA A 904 46.50 2.41 -6.65
CA ALA A 904 47.46 1.93 -5.67
C ALA A 904 46.82 1.36 -4.39
N VAL A 905 47.54 0.45 -3.72
CA VAL A 905 47.30 0.07 -2.33
C VAL A 905 48.50 0.49 -1.49
N ALA A 906 48.31 1.42 -0.55
CA ALA A 906 49.33 1.92 0.36
C ALA A 906 49.05 1.45 1.79
N ILE A 907 50.06 0.91 2.49
CA ILE A 907 49.96 0.44 3.87
C ILE A 907 51.01 1.15 4.71
N ASN A 908 50.57 2.03 5.62
CA ASN A 908 51.42 2.84 6.48
C ASN A 908 51.23 2.53 7.98
N SER A 909 50.30 1.64 8.31
CA SER A 909 49.87 1.24 9.66
C SER A 909 49.70 -0.29 9.74
N PRO A 910 49.53 -0.88 10.93
CA PRO A 910 49.35 -2.33 11.09
C PRO A 910 48.02 -2.88 10.56
N VAL A 911 48.09 -4.00 9.86
CA VAL A 911 46.95 -4.80 9.37
C VAL A 911 47.08 -6.18 10.00
N GLN A 912 46.20 -6.53 10.94
CA GLN A 912 46.35 -7.73 11.77
C GLN A 912 45.19 -8.71 11.61
N ALA A 913 45.49 -9.90 11.09
CA ALA A 913 44.53 -10.99 10.88
C ALA A 913 44.61 -12.09 11.96
N SER A 914 45.73 -12.21 12.68
CA SER A 914 45.86 -13.10 13.84
C SER A 914 46.88 -12.56 14.85
N SER A 915 46.84 -13.07 16.08
CA SER A 915 47.62 -12.54 17.22
C SER A 915 48.34 -13.65 17.99
N ALA A 916 49.53 -13.31 18.49
CA ALA A 916 50.35 -14.14 19.36
C ALA A 916 50.84 -13.31 20.57
N ASP A 917 49.91 -12.70 21.30
CA ASP A 917 50.22 -11.92 22.50
C ASP A 917 51.05 -12.75 23.51
N PRO A 918 52.11 -12.18 24.14
CA PRO A 918 52.91 -12.90 25.12
C PRO A 918 52.12 -13.47 26.30
N ALA A 919 52.46 -14.70 26.70
CA ALA A 919 51.84 -15.45 27.78
C ALA A 919 52.05 -14.80 29.16
N ILE A 920 51.06 -14.04 29.65
CA ILE A 920 51.04 -13.46 31.01
C ILE A 920 49.67 -13.59 31.68
N THR A 921 49.56 -13.20 32.95
CA THR A 921 48.40 -13.38 33.85
C THR A 921 47.18 -12.49 33.57
N THR A 922 46.97 -12.04 32.34
CA THR A 922 45.86 -11.13 31.95
C THR A 922 45.22 -11.56 30.63
N ALA A 923 44.06 -11.01 30.27
CA ALA A 923 43.36 -11.42 29.05
C ALA A 923 44.07 -10.96 27.75
N ARG A 924 44.53 -11.93 26.94
CA ARG A 924 45.41 -11.78 25.75
C ARG A 924 44.76 -12.34 24.49
N ARG A 925 45.14 -11.86 23.30
CA ARG A 925 44.77 -12.49 22.01
C ARG A 925 45.86 -13.48 21.56
N ARG A 926 45.56 -14.79 21.59
CA ARG A 926 46.43 -15.85 21.04
C ARG A 926 45.60 -16.77 20.15
N SER A 927 45.76 -16.64 18.84
CA SER A 927 44.99 -17.38 17.83
C SER A 927 45.41 -18.85 17.75
N ALA A 928 44.48 -19.76 17.44
CA ALA A 928 44.76 -21.19 17.24
C ALA A 928 45.13 -21.53 15.78
N ASN A 929 44.62 -20.76 14.81
CA ASN A 929 44.99 -20.76 13.40
C ASN A 929 45.47 -19.37 12.99
N GLY A 930 46.42 -19.28 12.06
CA GLY A 930 46.89 -18.00 11.51
C GLY A 930 45.90 -17.37 10.52
N GLY A 931 45.90 -16.04 10.44
CA GLY A 931 44.98 -15.28 9.58
C GLY A 931 45.46 -15.12 8.13
N ASN A 932 44.60 -14.58 7.27
CA ASN A 932 44.92 -14.30 5.87
C ASN A 932 44.93 -12.79 5.57
N ILE A 933 45.95 -12.31 4.88
CA ILE A 933 46.06 -10.93 4.39
C ILE A 933 46.35 -10.98 2.89
N THR A 934 45.57 -10.27 2.08
CA THR A 934 45.74 -10.20 0.61
C THR A 934 45.70 -8.76 0.12
N LEU A 935 46.79 -8.31 -0.52
CA LEU A 935 46.87 -7.03 -1.22
C LEU A 935 46.86 -7.26 -2.73
N LYS A 936 46.01 -6.53 -3.46
CA LYS A 936 45.97 -6.55 -4.92
C LYS A 936 45.83 -5.14 -5.50
N SER A 937 46.61 -4.86 -6.55
CA SER A 937 46.50 -3.63 -7.35
C SER A 937 46.62 -3.92 -8.84
N GLY A 938 45.70 -3.37 -9.62
CA GLY A 938 45.75 -3.34 -11.08
C GLY A 938 46.37 -2.08 -11.70
N LYS A 939 46.95 -1.17 -10.89
CA LYS A 939 47.48 0.12 -11.37
C LYS A 939 48.44 -0.04 -12.54
N PRO A 940 48.19 0.55 -13.72
CA PRO A 940 48.90 0.18 -14.95
C PRO A 940 50.39 0.57 -14.96
N SER A 941 50.78 1.62 -14.22
CA SER A 941 52.15 2.10 -14.12
C SER A 941 52.43 2.81 -12.78
N GLY A 942 53.72 3.01 -12.46
CA GLY A 942 54.15 3.67 -11.23
C GLY A 942 54.14 2.73 -10.03
N VAL A 943 53.73 3.19 -8.85
CA VAL A 943 53.67 2.36 -7.63
C VAL A 943 52.26 1.81 -7.46
N ALA A 944 52.11 0.50 -7.64
CA ALA A 944 50.85 -0.24 -7.52
C ALA A 944 50.59 -0.69 -6.08
N ILE A 945 51.63 -1.14 -5.37
CA ILE A 945 51.53 -1.48 -3.94
C ILE A 945 52.71 -0.83 -3.21
N ASN A 946 52.44 -0.23 -2.05
CA ASN A 946 53.46 0.45 -1.24
C ASN A 946 53.25 0.17 0.25
N ILE A 947 54.04 -0.72 0.83
CA ILE A 947 54.13 -0.87 2.28
C ILE A 947 55.28 0.03 2.76
N SER A 948 55.00 0.97 3.65
CA SER A 948 56.01 1.88 4.20
C SER A 948 56.86 1.17 5.27
N ASN A 949 57.91 1.82 5.73
CA ASN A 949 58.70 1.35 6.88
C ASN A 949 57.94 1.39 8.23
N THR A 950 56.73 1.96 8.28
CA THR A 950 55.79 1.87 9.41
C THR A 950 54.62 0.93 9.15
N GLY A 951 54.44 0.46 7.91
CA GLY A 951 53.43 -0.52 7.54
C GLY A 951 53.76 -1.90 8.10
N GLN A 952 52.75 -2.63 8.57
CA GLN A 952 52.92 -3.98 9.09
C GLN A 952 51.80 -4.89 8.60
N LEU A 953 52.13 -6.07 8.07
CA LEU A 953 51.17 -7.13 7.75
C LEU A 953 51.37 -8.29 8.73
N LEU A 954 50.39 -8.48 9.61
CA LEU A 954 50.52 -9.29 10.81
C LEU A 954 49.54 -10.48 10.81
N SER A 955 50.03 -11.60 10.27
CA SER A 955 49.47 -12.94 10.43
C SER A 955 50.26 -13.69 11.53
N LEU A 956 50.23 -13.15 12.75
CA LEU A 956 51.00 -13.71 13.87
C LEU A 956 50.42 -15.04 14.35
N LEU A 957 51.28 -15.99 14.68
CA LEU A 957 50.85 -17.27 15.26
C LEU A 957 51.89 -17.80 16.26
N ASP A 958 51.40 -18.22 17.43
CA ASP A 958 52.24 -18.74 18.50
C ASP A 958 52.86 -20.10 18.14
N ALA A 959 54.11 -20.34 18.53
CA ALA A 959 54.81 -21.60 18.27
C ALA A 959 54.06 -22.83 18.81
N ALA A 960 53.29 -22.68 19.89
CA ALA A 960 52.47 -23.74 20.51
C ALA A 960 51.02 -23.83 19.97
N ALA A 961 50.64 -23.02 18.97
CA ALA A 961 49.31 -23.10 18.37
C ALA A 961 49.08 -24.44 17.64
N PRO A 962 47.86 -25.01 17.64
CA PRO A 962 47.60 -26.31 17.03
C PRO A 962 47.38 -26.27 15.50
N GLY A 963 46.91 -25.15 14.94
CA GLY A 963 46.51 -25.03 13.55
C GLY A 963 47.60 -24.46 12.62
N PRO A 964 47.46 -24.58 11.28
CA PRO A 964 48.38 -24.00 10.31
C PRO A 964 48.69 -22.50 10.53
N GLY A 965 49.91 -22.11 10.16
CA GLY A 965 50.28 -20.72 9.99
C GLY A 965 49.46 -20.04 8.89
N GLY A 966 49.33 -18.73 9.01
CA GLY A 966 48.52 -17.93 8.11
C GLY A 966 49.29 -17.50 6.85
N LYS A 967 48.82 -16.43 6.20
CA LYS A 967 49.26 -16.09 4.85
C LYS A 967 49.23 -14.60 4.57
N VAL A 968 50.31 -14.10 3.96
CA VAL A 968 50.42 -12.73 3.43
C VAL A 968 50.61 -12.82 1.92
N THR A 969 49.65 -12.34 1.15
CA THR A 969 49.68 -12.36 -0.33
C THR A 969 49.74 -10.94 -0.87
N ILE A 970 50.63 -10.67 -1.83
CA ILE A 970 50.78 -9.37 -2.48
C ILE A 970 50.80 -9.58 -3.99
N LEU A 971 49.89 -8.96 -4.74
CA LEU A 971 49.74 -9.15 -6.18
C LEU A 971 49.57 -7.82 -6.94
N ALA A 972 50.59 -7.42 -7.70
CA ALA A 972 50.51 -6.28 -8.62
C ALA A 972 50.46 -6.76 -10.08
N THR A 973 49.56 -6.20 -10.90
CA THR A 973 49.29 -6.71 -12.26
C THR A 973 49.47 -5.70 -13.40
N GLY A 974 49.83 -4.44 -13.13
CA GLY A 974 50.02 -3.42 -14.16
C GLY A 974 51.27 -3.65 -15.02
N ALA A 975 51.18 -3.39 -16.33
CA ALA A 975 52.26 -3.73 -17.27
C ALA A 975 53.62 -3.06 -16.95
N ASN A 976 53.59 -1.84 -16.39
CA ASN A 976 54.78 -1.03 -16.07
C ASN A 976 54.75 -0.53 -14.62
N SER A 977 54.17 -1.32 -13.70
CA SER A 977 54.05 -0.97 -12.29
C SER A 977 55.15 -1.56 -11.40
N SER A 978 55.15 -1.13 -10.14
CA SER A 978 56.05 -1.60 -9.09
C SER A 978 55.28 -1.91 -7.80
N ALA A 979 55.66 -3.00 -7.13
CA ALA A 979 55.32 -3.26 -5.74
C ALA A 979 56.52 -2.90 -4.86
N ARG A 980 56.34 -2.02 -3.87
CA ARG A 980 57.34 -1.61 -2.90
C ARG A 980 56.96 -2.16 -1.53
N VAL A 981 57.89 -2.86 -0.90
CA VAL A 981 57.67 -3.60 0.35
C VAL A 981 58.80 -3.23 1.31
N ASN A 982 58.57 -2.19 2.10
CA ASN A 982 59.35 -1.87 3.29
C ASN A 982 58.53 -2.29 4.53
N GLY A 983 59.12 -2.21 5.72
CA GLY A 983 58.40 -2.53 6.97
C GLY A 983 58.26 -4.03 7.22
N THR A 984 57.30 -4.39 8.06
CA THR A 984 57.23 -5.73 8.71
C THR A 984 56.16 -6.62 8.08
N LEU A 985 56.53 -7.81 7.61
CA LEU A 985 55.62 -8.83 7.07
C LEU A 985 55.81 -10.13 7.86
N HIS A 986 54.87 -10.46 8.76
CA HIS A 986 54.92 -11.71 9.53
C HIS A 986 53.76 -12.64 9.17
N ALA A 987 54.11 -13.87 8.79
CA ALA A 987 53.19 -14.99 8.58
C ALA A 987 53.77 -16.22 9.30
N ASP A 988 53.70 -16.23 10.62
CA ASP A 988 54.42 -17.21 11.45
C ASP A 988 53.93 -18.64 11.18
N ARG A 989 54.89 -19.56 10.95
CA ARG A 989 54.65 -20.94 10.48
C ARG A 989 53.83 -21.02 9.17
N GLY A 990 53.81 -19.93 8.39
CA GLY A 990 52.92 -19.70 7.26
C GLY A 990 53.64 -19.18 6.02
N THR A 991 52.88 -18.65 5.05
CA THR A 991 53.41 -18.27 3.72
C THR A 991 53.32 -16.76 3.44
N ILE A 992 54.44 -16.17 3.01
CA ILE A 992 54.47 -14.86 2.34
C ILE A 992 54.64 -15.11 0.83
N ASP A 993 53.72 -14.61 0.00
CA ASP A 993 53.77 -14.76 -1.46
C ASP A 993 53.57 -13.40 -2.16
N ILE A 994 54.64 -12.87 -2.76
CA ILE A 994 54.71 -11.53 -3.37
C ILE A 994 54.94 -11.69 -4.88
N ARG A 995 53.93 -11.39 -5.70
CA ARG A 995 53.99 -11.58 -7.15
C ARG A 995 53.71 -10.30 -7.92
N HIS A 996 54.41 -10.13 -9.02
CA HIS A 996 54.14 -9.09 -10.00
C HIS A 996 54.02 -9.72 -11.40
N THR A 997 52.87 -9.55 -12.06
CA THR A 997 52.55 -10.25 -13.33
C THR A 997 52.63 -9.39 -14.58
N GLY A 998 52.76 -8.07 -14.46
CA GLY A 998 53.00 -7.18 -15.59
C GLY A 998 54.37 -7.41 -16.25
N ASP A 999 54.45 -7.16 -17.57
CA ASP A 999 55.60 -7.54 -18.40
C ASP A 999 56.94 -6.90 -17.99
N ALA A 1000 56.93 -5.59 -17.72
CA ALA A 1000 58.07 -4.83 -17.17
C ALA A 1000 57.94 -4.63 -15.66
N GLY A 1001 57.30 -5.58 -14.99
CA GLY A 1001 56.86 -5.49 -13.60
C GLY A 1001 58.00 -5.52 -12.58
N GLN A 1002 57.96 -4.59 -11.62
CA GLN A 1002 59.00 -4.45 -10.60
C GLN A 1002 58.53 -4.87 -9.21
N ILE A 1003 59.39 -5.53 -8.45
CA ILE A 1003 59.23 -5.74 -7.01
C ILE A 1003 60.48 -5.19 -6.32
N ASN A 1004 60.29 -4.29 -5.36
CA ASN A 1004 61.36 -3.74 -4.54
C ASN A 1004 61.10 -4.17 -3.08
N LEU A 1005 61.94 -5.06 -2.56
CA LEU A 1005 61.96 -5.46 -1.15
C LEU A 1005 62.99 -4.59 -0.44
N GLY A 1006 62.53 -3.67 0.41
CA GLY A 1006 63.35 -2.60 0.95
C GLY A 1006 63.91 -1.66 -0.13
N GLY A 1007 64.89 -0.85 0.26
CA GLY A 1007 65.60 0.10 -0.57
C GLY A 1007 67.06 0.29 -0.14
N PRO A 1008 67.83 1.13 -0.84
CA PRO A 1008 69.23 1.39 -0.51
C PRO A 1008 69.42 2.30 0.71
N GLY A 1009 68.37 3.04 1.13
CA GLY A 1009 68.39 3.82 2.37
C GLY A 1009 68.27 2.92 3.60
N ALA A 1010 68.97 3.27 4.69
CA ALA A 1010 68.91 2.51 5.95
C ALA A 1010 67.52 2.57 6.63
N SER A 1011 66.69 3.55 6.28
CA SER A 1011 65.28 3.66 6.68
C SER A 1011 64.35 2.72 5.89
N ASP A 1012 64.82 2.20 4.76
CA ASP A 1012 64.03 1.46 3.78
C ASP A 1012 64.26 -0.05 3.97
N ALA A 1013 64.24 -0.51 5.22
CA ALA A 1013 64.41 -1.92 5.54
C ALA A 1013 63.10 -2.70 5.29
N VAL A 1014 63.26 -3.95 4.84
CA VAL A 1014 62.20 -4.98 4.91
C VAL A 1014 62.51 -5.96 6.04
N ASP A 1015 61.49 -6.37 6.78
CA ASP A 1015 61.58 -7.41 7.82
C ASP A 1015 60.47 -8.44 7.56
N ALA A 1016 60.83 -9.56 6.92
CA ALA A 1016 59.89 -10.57 6.49
C ALA A 1016 60.15 -11.92 7.18
N HIS A 1017 59.16 -12.45 7.88
CA HIS A 1017 59.23 -13.68 8.67
C HIS A 1017 58.10 -14.66 8.32
N GLY A 1018 58.44 -15.91 8.03
CA GLY A 1018 57.46 -16.99 7.85
C GLY A 1018 58.12 -18.35 7.68
N ASP A 1019 57.34 -19.39 7.40
CA ASP A 1019 57.90 -20.71 7.02
C ASP A 1019 58.36 -20.70 5.55
N VAL A 1020 57.50 -20.17 4.68
CA VAL A 1020 57.73 -20.09 3.24
C VAL A 1020 57.64 -18.65 2.77
N ILE A 1021 58.68 -18.16 2.09
CA ILE A 1021 58.69 -16.86 1.42
C ILE A 1021 58.90 -17.07 -0.08
N LYS A 1022 57.93 -16.65 -0.90
CA LYS A 1022 57.97 -16.68 -2.36
C LYS A 1022 57.89 -15.24 -2.88
N VAL A 1023 58.85 -14.81 -3.70
CA VAL A 1023 58.82 -13.50 -4.34
C VAL A 1023 59.13 -13.65 -5.83
N ALA A 1024 58.26 -13.15 -6.71
CA ALA A 1024 58.35 -13.42 -8.14
C ALA A 1024 57.91 -12.24 -9.04
N ALA A 1025 58.88 -11.63 -9.75
CA ALA A 1025 58.62 -10.70 -10.85
C ALA A 1025 58.53 -11.48 -12.17
N LEU A 1026 57.30 -11.82 -12.58
CA LEU A 1026 56.98 -12.87 -13.56
C LEU A 1026 56.93 -12.42 -15.02
N GLY A 1027 56.95 -11.12 -15.29
CA GLY A 1027 56.97 -10.58 -16.66
C GLY A 1027 58.27 -10.89 -17.42
N ASN A 1028 58.26 -10.81 -18.76
CA ASN A 1028 59.45 -11.10 -19.56
C ASN A 1028 60.61 -10.15 -19.24
N ASN A 1029 60.28 -8.91 -18.90
CA ASN A 1029 61.18 -7.83 -18.51
C ASN A 1029 61.08 -7.53 -17.00
N GLY A 1030 60.69 -8.53 -16.19
CA GLY A 1030 60.51 -8.38 -14.75
C GLY A 1030 61.81 -8.03 -14.01
N VAL A 1031 61.67 -7.28 -12.91
CA VAL A 1031 62.81 -6.91 -12.06
C VAL A 1031 62.47 -7.13 -10.59
N LEU A 1032 63.26 -7.95 -9.91
CA LEU A 1032 63.26 -8.08 -8.45
C LEU A 1032 64.47 -7.34 -7.87
N THR A 1033 64.24 -6.25 -7.14
CA THR A 1033 65.24 -5.46 -6.44
C THR A 1033 65.15 -5.74 -4.94
N ILE A 1034 66.30 -5.94 -4.30
CA ILE A 1034 66.43 -6.30 -2.89
C ILE A 1034 67.43 -5.33 -2.26
N GLY A 1035 66.94 -4.49 -1.36
CA GLY A 1035 67.71 -3.52 -0.58
C GLY A 1035 68.01 -4.03 0.83
N ASN A 1036 68.12 -3.09 1.78
CA ASN A 1036 68.40 -3.40 3.19
C ASN A 1036 67.28 -4.27 3.80
N GLY A 1037 67.64 -5.23 4.66
CA GLY A 1037 66.67 -5.94 5.49
C GLY A 1037 66.97 -7.40 5.80
N MET A 1038 65.94 -8.10 6.27
CA MET A 1038 65.95 -9.52 6.59
C MET A 1038 64.77 -10.24 5.91
N LEU A 1039 65.07 -11.34 5.21
CA LEU A 1039 64.09 -12.24 4.61
C LEU A 1039 64.28 -13.64 5.23
N SER A 1040 63.54 -13.94 6.29
CA SER A 1040 63.70 -15.16 7.10
C SER A 1040 62.61 -16.18 6.78
N ALA A 1041 63.02 -17.34 6.27
CA ALA A 1041 62.14 -18.47 6.01
C ALA A 1041 62.68 -19.75 6.67
N ASP A 1042 61.81 -20.60 7.21
CA ASP A 1042 62.22 -21.85 7.87
C ASP A 1042 62.36 -23.04 6.93
N THR A 1043 61.46 -23.24 5.95
CA THR A 1043 61.63 -24.29 4.93
C THR A 1043 62.12 -23.78 3.58
N THR A 1044 61.55 -22.68 3.06
CA THR A 1044 61.77 -22.28 1.65
C THR A 1044 61.78 -20.75 1.45
N LEU A 1045 62.88 -20.23 0.88
CA LEU A 1045 62.98 -18.87 0.34
C LEU A 1045 63.21 -18.92 -1.18
N LYS A 1046 62.22 -18.50 -1.96
CA LYS A 1046 62.26 -18.42 -3.44
C LYS A 1046 62.27 -16.95 -3.89
N LEU A 1047 63.38 -16.49 -4.50
CA LEU A 1047 63.56 -15.14 -5.06
C LEU A 1047 63.71 -15.21 -6.59
N TYR A 1048 62.65 -14.87 -7.33
CA TYR A 1048 62.48 -15.20 -8.75
C TYR A 1048 62.24 -13.97 -9.65
N SER A 1049 62.91 -13.95 -10.81
CA SER A 1049 62.48 -13.21 -11.99
C SER A 1049 62.80 -14.03 -13.26
N PRO A 1050 61.92 -14.98 -13.64
CA PRO A 1050 62.22 -16.04 -14.60
C PRO A 1050 61.99 -15.64 -16.07
N GLY A 1051 61.58 -14.40 -16.35
CA GLY A 1051 61.38 -13.89 -17.71
C GLY A 1051 62.65 -13.92 -18.56
N SER A 1052 62.52 -13.82 -19.88
CA SER A 1052 63.65 -13.86 -20.83
C SER A 1052 64.70 -12.77 -20.56
N ASN A 1053 64.29 -11.60 -20.08
CA ASN A 1053 65.14 -10.51 -19.63
C ASN A 1053 65.07 -10.31 -18.10
N GLY A 1054 64.46 -11.25 -17.38
CA GLY A 1054 64.19 -11.18 -15.95
C GLY A 1054 65.45 -11.02 -15.11
N THR A 1055 65.42 -10.07 -14.18
CA THR A 1055 66.63 -9.65 -13.44
C THR A 1055 66.39 -9.63 -11.93
N VAL A 1056 67.33 -10.20 -11.16
CA VAL A 1056 67.40 -10.06 -9.70
C VAL A 1056 68.58 -9.17 -9.34
N ASN A 1057 68.35 -8.14 -8.51
CA ASN A 1057 69.32 -7.11 -8.12
C ASN A 1057 69.42 -7.01 -6.60
N PHE A 1058 70.59 -7.28 -6.03
CA PHE A 1058 70.91 -6.94 -4.65
C PHE A 1058 71.64 -5.59 -4.61
N VAL A 1059 70.99 -4.56 -4.07
CA VAL A 1059 71.43 -3.15 -4.14
C VAL A 1059 71.91 -2.57 -2.81
N ALA A 1060 71.68 -3.28 -1.70
CA ALA A 1060 72.23 -3.00 -0.37
C ALA A 1060 72.30 -4.32 0.43
N ASP A 1061 72.92 -4.28 1.62
CA ASP A 1061 73.21 -5.48 2.41
C ASP A 1061 71.92 -6.11 2.96
N VAL A 1062 71.75 -7.41 2.71
CA VAL A 1062 70.54 -8.16 3.08
C VAL A 1062 70.89 -9.48 3.77
N THR A 1063 70.10 -9.85 4.77
CA THR A 1063 70.18 -11.18 5.41
C THR A 1063 69.09 -12.10 4.85
N LEU A 1064 69.49 -13.16 4.15
CA LEU A 1064 68.62 -14.26 3.76
C LEU A 1064 68.63 -15.28 4.91
N GLY A 1065 67.66 -15.16 5.82
CA GLY A 1065 67.64 -15.80 7.14
C GLY A 1065 66.92 -17.16 7.21
N GLY A 1066 66.76 -17.64 8.44
CA GLY A 1066 66.06 -18.89 8.78
C GLY A 1066 66.75 -20.17 8.27
N ALA A 1067 66.19 -21.34 8.61
CA ALA A 1067 66.75 -22.64 8.25
C ALA A 1067 66.60 -23.03 6.77
N SER A 1068 65.79 -22.27 6.02
CA SER A 1068 65.31 -22.59 4.67
C SER A 1068 66.36 -22.96 3.62
N THR A 1069 65.90 -23.73 2.64
CA THR A 1069 66.49 -23.75 1.31
C THR A 1069 66.32 -22.39 0.63
N LYS A 1070 67.40 -21.83 0.09
CA LYS A 1070 67.44 -20.47 -0.46
C LYS A 1070 67.74 -20.52 -1.95
N ILE A 1071 66.78 -20.12 -2.77
CA ILE A 1071 66.81 -20.24 -4.23
C ILE A 1071 66.67 -18.87 -4.87
N ILE A 1072 67.68 -18.47 -5.66
CA ILE A 1072 67.71 -17.22 -6.42
C ILE A 1072 67.68 -17.57 -7.91
N ALA A 1073 66.67 -17.13 -8.65
CA ALA A 1073 66.48 -17.50 -10.06
C ALA A 1073 66.15 -16.29 -10.95
N GLY A 1074 66.94 -16.05 -12.01
CA GLY A 1074 66.61 -15.08 -13.05
C GLY A 1074 67.66 -15.00 -14.15
N ASN A 1075 67.30 -14.49 -15.33
CA ASN A 1075 68.21 -14.46 -16.49
C ASN A 1075 69.51 -13.67 -16.19
N THR A 1076 69.42 -12.64 -15.37
CA THR A 1076 70.57 -11.96 -14.75
C THR A 1076 70.42 -11.88 -13.24
N VAL A 1077 71.49 -12.19 -12.51
CA VAL A 1077 71.60 -11.99 -11.05
C VAL A 1077 72.77 -11.04 -10.78
N ASN A 1078 72.48 -9.85 -10.25
CA ASN A 1078 73.47 -8.82 -9.93
C ASN A 1078 73.61 -8.66 -8.40
N ILE A 1079 74.84 -8.67 -7.88
CA ILE A 1079 75.14 -8.12 -6.55
C ILE A 1079 75.97 -6.85 -6.75
N PHE A 1080 75.47 -5.71 -6.27
CA PHE A 1080 76.06 -4.40 -6.56
C PHE A 1080 77.41 -4.20 -5.84
N ASN A 1081 78.23 -3.27 -6.32
CA ASN A 1081 79.59 -3.09 -5.82
C ASN A 1081 79.59 -2.72 -4.32
N GLY A 1082 80.31 -3.49 -3.52
CA GLY A 1082 80.38 -3.34 -2.06
C GLY A 1082 79.24 -4.00 -1.27
N VAL A 1083 78.24 -4.58 -1.93
CA VAL A 1083 77.09 -5.24 -1.27
C VAL A 1083 77.42 -6.68 -0.87
N VAL A 1084 76.99 -7.08 0.33
CA VAL A 1084 77.09 -8.44 0.88
C VAL A 1084 75.71 -9.06 1.07
N VAL A 1085 75.44 -10.15 0.35
CA VAL A 1085 74.24 -10.98 0.54
C VAL A 1085 74.55 -12.04 1.60
N THR A 1086 74.12 -11.81 2.83
CA THR A 1086 74.42 -12.70 3.97
C THR A 1086 73.46 -13.89 3.97
N VAL A 1087 74.00 -15.09 3.71
CA VAL A 1087 73.23 -16.34 3.69
C VAL A 1087 73.27 -16.99 5.07
N GLY A 1088 72.14 -16.97 5.78
CA GLY A 1088 71.98 -17.56 7.11
C GLY A 1088 71.67 -19.05 7.08
N GLY A 1089 71.92 -19.73 8.21
CA GLY A 1089 71.79 -21.17 8.36
C GLY A 1089 73.02 -21.94 7.85
N ASN A 1090 72.87 -23.26 7.70
CA ASN A 1090 73.98 -24.17 7.37
C ASN A 1090 74.08 -24.53 5.88
N HIS A 1091 73.22 -23.96 5.02
CA HIS A 1091 73.11 -24.32 3.60
C HIS A 1091 73.45 -23.12 2.70
N PRO A 1092 74.34 -23.27 1.70
CA PRO A 1092 74.63 -22.22 0.73
C PRO A 1092 73.41 -21.95 -0.17
N ALA A 1093 73.27 -20.70 -0.62
CA ALA A 1093 72.24 -20.32 -1.57
C ALA A 1093 72.44 -21.00 -2.94
N SER A 1094 71.35 -21.41 -3.58
CA SER A 1094 71.37 -22.01 -4.92
C SER A 1094 70.96 -20.97 -5.97
N VAL A 1095 71.87 -20.64 -6.87
CA VAL A 1095 71.71 -19.57 -7.87
C VAL A 1095 71.47 -20.19 -9.25
N PHE A 1096 70.39 -19.78 -9.91
CA PHE A 1096 69.99 -20.21 -11.25
C PHE A 1096 69.94 -19.00 -12.17
N THR A 1097 70.96 -18.84 -13.02
CA THR A 1097 71.10 -17.67 -13.88
C THR A 1097 71.96 -17.94 -15.10
N ASN A 1098 71.74 -17.14 -16.15
CA ASN A 1098 72.61 -17.14 -17.32
C ASN A 1098 73.70 -16.06 -17.20
N ASN A 1099 73.55 -15.08 -16.30
CA ASN A 1099 74.48 -13.95 -16.11
C ASN A 1099 74.70 -13.70 -14.60
N ALA A 1100 75.71 -14.36 -14.04
CA ALA A 1100 76.07 -14.30 -12.62
C ALA A 1100 77.01 -13.11 -12.31
N ASN A 1101 76.45 -11.91 -12.22
CA ASN A 1101 77.19 -10.64 -12.10
C ASN A 1101 77.54 -10.32 -10.64
N TYR A 1102 78.50 -11.05 -10.08
CA TYR A 1102 79.04 -10.87 -8.73
C TYR A 1102 80.45 -11.47 -8.60
N SER A 1103 81.10 -11.24 -7.46
CA SER A 1103 82.41 -11.78 -7.10
C SER A 1103 82.30 -13.01 -6.19
N GLY A 1104 83.22 -13.97 -6.34
CA GLY A 1104 83.20 -15.24 -5.61
C GLY A 1104 82.10 -16.21 -6.09
N PHE A 1105 82.07 -17.42 -5.51
CA PHE A 1105 80.99 -18.41 -5.65
C PHE A 1105 80.49 -18.65 -7.10
N GLY A 1106 81.43 -18.76 -8.04
CA GLY A 1106 81.14 -18.98 -9.46
C GLY A 1106 80.57 -17.78 -10.24
N GLY A 1107 80.53 -16.60 -9.63
CA GLY A 1107 80.23 -15.33 -10.31
C GLY A 1107 81.34 -14.89 -11.26
N ASN A 1108 80.98 -14.09 -12.26
CA ASN A 1108 81.88 -13.67 -13.35
C ASN A 1108 82.82 -12.50 -13.01
N GLY A 1109 82.77 -11.95 -11.79
CA GLY A 1109 83.62 -10.85 -11.35
C GLY A 1109 83.29 -9.47 -11.95
N SER A 1110 82.22 -9.32 -12.73
CA SER A 1110 81.80 -8.03 -13.31
C SER A 1110 81.32 -6.98 -12.29
N ARG A 1111 81.13 -7.40 -11.03
CA ARG A 1111 80.77 -6.55 -9.88
C ARG A 1111 81.51 -7.04 -8.63
N THR A 1112 81.83 -6.13 -7.71
CA THR A 1112 82.58 -6.44 -6.48
C THR A 1112 81.71 -6.92 -5.32
N GLY A 1113 80.39 -6.93 -5.46
CA GLY A 1113 79.48 -7.51 -4.46
C GLY A 1113 79.61 -9.04 -4.39
N THR A 1114 79.30 -9.62 -3.22
CA THR A 1114 79.55 -11.04 -2.91
C THR A 1114 78.44 -11.63 -2.04
N PHE A 1115 78.39 -12.96 -1.96
CA PHE A 1115 77.71 -13.64 -0.86
C PHE A 1115 78.59 -13.66 0.40
N GLY A 1116 77.94 -13.75 1.56
CA GLY A 1116 78.54 -13.97 2.88
C GLY A 1116 77.79 -15.04 3.68
N GLY A 1117 78.20 -15.29 4.92
CA GLY A 1117 77.64 -16.37 5.75
C GLY A 1117 77.94 -17.75 5.15
N ALA A 1118 76.92 -18.57 4.93
CA ALA A 1118 77.05 -19.88 4.27
C ALA A 1118 77.45 -19.79 2.78
N GLY A 1119 77.43 -18.61 2.17
CA GLY A 1119 77.82 -18.40 0.77
C GLY A 1119 76.81 -18.95 -0.23
N ALA A 1120 77.27 -19.21 -1.45
CA ALA A 1120 76.44 -19.75 -2.54
C ALA A 1120 77.10 -20.92 -3.26
N ASN A 1121 76.29 -21.78 -3.86
CA ASN A 1121 76.73 -22.78 -4.83
C ASN A 1121 77.13 -22.09 -6.15
N ASN A 1122 78.00 -22.72 -6.93
CA ASN A 1122 78.27 -22.27 -8.30
C ASN A 1122 76.95 -22.18 -9.10
N PRO A 1123 76.75 -21.14 -9.92
CA PRO A 1123 75.47 -20.90 -10.58
C PRO A 1123 75.19 -21.96 -11.65
N LEU A 1124 73.93 -22.36 -11.74
CA LEU A 1124 73.40 -23.25 -12.79
C LEU A 1124 72.61 -22.45 -13.83
N PRO A 1125 72.47 -22.94 -15.08
CA PRO A 1125 71.59 -22.32 -16.08
C PRO A 1125 70.16 -22.09 -15.57
N LEU A 1126 69.52 -20.99 -16.00
CA LEU A 1126 68.16 -20.65 -15.56
C LEU A 1126 67.14 -21.77 -15.85
N SER A 1127 67.35 -22.54 -16.93
CA SER A 1127 66.52 -23.69 -17.31
C SER A 1127 66.51 -24.85 -16.31
N HIS A 1128 67.40 -24.84 -15.31
CA HIS A 1128 67.42 -25.82 -14.21
C HIS A 1128 66.80 -25.28 -12.91
N ALA A 1129 66.28 -24.05 -12.90
CA ALA A 1129 65.58 -23.51 -11.75
C ALA A 1129 64.37 -24.39 -11.37
N PRO A 1130 64.19 -24.74 -10.08
CA PRO A 1130 62.97 -25.38 -9.61
C PRO A 1130 61.72 -24.56 -9.98
N ALA A 1131 60.59 -25.24 -10.15
CA ALA A 1131 59.34 -24.54 -10.46
C ALA A 1131 58.96 -23.56 -9.32
N LEU A 1132 58.43 -22.40 -9.72
CA LEU A 1132 57.64 -21.58 -8.81
C LEU A 1132 56.22 -22.17 -8.75
N ASP A 1133 55.72 -22.36 -7.53
CA ASP A 1133 54.46 -23.05 -7.29
C ASP A 1133 53.26 -22.13 -7.58
N ALA A 1134 52.04 -22.66 -7.49
CA ALA A 1134 50.82 -21.90 -7.74
C ALA A 1134 50.68 -20.67 -6.81
N PRO A 1135 49.95 -19.60 -7.20
CA PRO A 1135 49.74 -18.42 -6.37
C PRO A 1135 49.17 -18.75 -4.98
N GLY A 1136 49.98 -18.54 -3.95
CA GLY A 1136 49.62 -18.66 -2.55
C GLY A 1136 49.55 -20.08 -1.98
N GLY A 1137 50.21 -21.06 -2.61
CA GLY A 1137 50.26 -22.45 -2.17
C GLY A 1137 51.01 -23.30 -3.18
#